data_AF-A0A2T1DPQ7-F1
#
_entry.id   AF-A0A2T1DPQ7-F1
#
_cell.length_a   1.000
_cell.length_b   1.000
_cell.length_c   1.000
_cell.angle_alpha   90.00
_cell.angle_beta   90.00
_cell.angle_gamma   90.00
#
_symmetry.space_group_name_H-M   'P 1'
#
loop_
_entity.id
_entity.type
_entity.pdbx_description
1 polymer ?
#
loop_
_entity_poly.entity_id
_entity_poly.type
_entity_poly.pdbx_seq_one_letter_code
_entity_poly.pdbx_strand_id
1 'polypeptide(L)'
;MLFWLTFIQSLPTISIFESETSALSHDSEEWSITQAPVQQEISLLANSPTPVVGQLGGLLVFPGVIAALILLLLISVWAYTRVYTITPNNEAFVRTGGVFVKRKTVILNGGCVVLPGFHELTRVPLREISIDVERTGKLAVRTRDYLRADMRVTFYVCINATEEDVLTAAARLSQGNRITPEDIKNALEKRADDAIRAAAKTKSLAEIDSDKLGFAQEVLNLVQQDLNKVGLTLNNIAISEIQESDTYDTNNFFDAQGVRLRTETIQRSIQQKREVELTTQVAIEQKELDARKRSLQIQQEQEAARLEQQLQVEALKAQREREIQEAKDREAASTQRTKILQQKLVEEEEIRRKLSIQESQIEADISLEERNKQLKVAKTVQEQEAEVAEINRQKTIDSNRLEAQVQVAESEQLARLAQENVVIAIANKRKESFEAEAQRAKAEASVMTATEVEVAERQRQLATIAAQKAAEEKRISEQNVVEIDVFRRRRQAEIARQTAELEAEAIRTLADANRDRALADAEGMLAQIEAKNQLTNARLAAETFITVWPELAEKLPELLQSLAPQPGIIGDARIYAFPGSNGNGSNGSNGSNGSQDVSKILLSTSGLSVINTLLEEGKLGSLINQVGQAMRREKGEDSSGSSDSK
;
A
#
# COMPACT_ATOMS: atom_id res chain seq x y z
N MET A 1 8.22 -22.36 -66.14
CA MET A 1 8.52 -23.73 -65.65
C MET A 1 9.65 -24.35 -66.47
N LEU A 2 10.91 -23.95 -66.24
CA LEU A 2 12.07 -24.50 -67.00
C LEU A 2 13.35 -24.62 -66.15
N PHE A 3 13.30 -24.28 -64.85
CA PHE A 3 14.45 -24.23 -63.95
C PHE A 3 14.62 -25.49 -63.07
N TRP A 4 13.56 -26.29 -62.93
CA TRP A 4 13.57 -27.52 -62.11
C TRP A 4 14.08 -28.76 -62.84
N LEU A 5 14.15 -28.73 -64.18
CA LEU A 5 14.55 -29.87 -65.00
C LEU A 5 16.08 -30.00 -65.15
N THR A 6 16.83 -28.91 -64.95
CA THR A 6 18.29 -28.90 -65.04
C THR A 6 19.00 -29.32 -63.75
N PHE A 7 18.32 -29.26 -62.60
CA PHE A 7 18.90 -29.62 -61.30
C PHE A 7 19.03 -31.13 -61.08
N ILE A 8 18.13 -31.93 -61.66
CA ILE A 8 18.11 -33.40 -61.48
C ILE A 8 19.23 -34.10 -62.28
N GLN A 9 19.83 -33.45 -63.27
CA GLN A 9 20.95 -34.01 -64.04
C GLN A 9 22.35 -33.74 -63.45
N SER A 10 22.47 -33.09 -62.29
CA SER A 10 23.78 -32.62 -61.78
C SER A 10 24.34 -33.37 -60.56
N LEU A 11 23.82 -34.55 -60.20
CA LEU A 11 24.32 -35.32 -59.05
C LEU A 11 25.11 -36.57 -59.50
N PRO A 12 26.38 -36.74 -59.06
CA PRO A 12 27.24 -37.82 -59.51
C PRO A 12 26.99 -39.14 -58.75
N THR A 13 27.09 -40.25 -59.46
CA THR A 13 27.10 -41.61 -58.87
C THR A 13 28.51 -42.00 -58.41
N ILE A 14 28.65 -42.43 -57.16
CA ILE A 14 29.87 -43.02 -56.60
C ILE A 14 29.52 -44.36 -55.94
N SER A 15 30.42 -45.33 -56.07
CA SER A 15 30.21 -46.74 -55.79
C SER A 15 31.13 -47.29 -54.68
N ILE A 16 30.55 -48.11 -53.80
CA ILE A 16 31.14 -49.26 -53.07
C ILE A 16 32.23 -48.99 -52.02
N PHE A 17 31.95 -49.37 -50.76
CA PHE A 17 32.88 -50.03 -49.81
C PHE A 17 32.12 -50.45 -48.52
N GLU A 18 32.54 -51.42 -47.70
CA GLU A 18 32.93 -52.82 -47.97
C GLU A 18 32.83 -53.66 -46.65
N SER A 19 32.54 -54.96 -46.68
CA SER A 19 32.82 -55.87 -45.53
C SER A 19 32.96 -57.36 -45.90
N GLU A 20 34.21 -57.75 -46.13
CA GLU A 20 34.88 -59.05 -45.89
C GLU A 20 34.24 -60.00 -44.82
N THR A 21 34.46 -61.32 -44.81
CA THR A 21 35.63 -62.14 -45.22
C THR A 21 35.24 -63.52 -45.76
N SER A 22 36.22 -64.17 -46.43
CA SER A 22 36.34 -65.61 -46.77
C SER A 22 35.80 -66.04 -48.17
N ALA A 23 36.49 -66.88 -48.96
CA ALA A 23 37.85 -67.44 -48.83
C ALA A 23 38.44 -67.97 -50.17
N LEU A 24 39.67 -68.48 -50.07
CA LEU A 24 40.51 -69.28 -51.00
C LEU A 24 39.80 -70.42 -51.77
N SER A 25 40.31 -70.98 -52.89
CA SER A 25 41.29 -70.57 -53.93
C SER A 25 41.44 -71.74 -54.93
N HIS A 26 41.77 -71.47 -56.20
CA HIS A 26 42.34 -72.38 -57.23
C HIS A 26 41.96 -73.88 -57.24
N ASP A 27 41.50 -74.36 -58.40
CA ASP A 27 42.38 -75.26 -59.19
C ASP A 27 42.08 -75.21 -60.68
N SER A 28 43.03 -75.67 -61.49
CA SER A 28 43.03 -75.58 -62.96
C SER A 28 43.52 -76.88 -63.58
N GLU A 29 42.79 -77.45 -64.55
CA GLU A 29 43.37 -78.42 -65.48
C GLU A 29 42.89 -78.25 -66.93
N GLU A 30 43.87 -78.53 -67.79
CA GLU A 30 43.91 -78.70 -69.24
C GLU A 30 43.28 -80.08 -69.66
N TRP A 31 43.05 -80.52 -70.90
CA TRP A 31 43.33 -80.06 -72.28
C TRP A 31 42.32 -80.69 -73.28
N SER A 32 42.51 -80.41 -74.58
CA SER A 32 41.90 -81.04 -75.77
C SER A 32 42.28 -82.54 -75.93
N ILE A 33 41.79 -83.38 -76.86
CA ILE A 33 41.69 -83.34 -78.34
C ILE A 33 40.77 -84.51 -78.80
N THR A 34 40.06 -84.41 -79.96
CA THR A 34 40.12 -85.37 -81.12
C THR A 34 38.99 -85.12 -82.14
N GLN A 35 39.32 -85.17 -83.44
CA GLN A 35 38.40 -85.06 -84.58
C GLN A 35 38.40 -86.33 -85.46
N ALA A 36 37.33 -86.47 -86.27
CA ALA A 36 37.28 -87.17 -87.57
C ALA A 36 37.25 -88.73 -87.54
N PRO A 37 36.78 -89.43 -88.62
CA PRO A 37 36.59 -88.95 -89.99
C PRO A 37 35.23 -89.31 -90.69
N VAL A 38 35.22 -89.15 -92.02
CA VAL A 38 34.11 -88.99 -92.99
C VAL A 38 33.85 -90.24 -93.87
N GLN A 39 32.68 -90.25 -94.57
CA GLN A 39 32.24 -91.07 -95.75
C GLN A 39 31.62 -92.47 -95.47
N GLN A 40 30.66 -93.04 -96.22
CA GLN A 40 29.94 -92.62 -97.48
C GLN A 40 28.56 -93.35 -97.64
N GLU A 41 27.78 -92.98 -98.68
CA GLU A 41 26.89 -93.80 -99.57
C GLU A 41 25.35 -93.52 -99.65
N ILE A 42 24.99 -92.81 -100.74
CA ILE A 42 23.96 -93.13 -101.77
C ILE A 42 22.57 -93.70 -101.36
N SER A 43 21.50 -92.95 -101.64
CA SER A 43 20.49 -93.27 -102.69
C SER A 43 19.29 -92.30 -102.75
N LEU A 44 18.69 -92.16 -103.94
CA LEU A 44 17.47 -91.38 -104.23
C LEU A 44 16.34 -92.36 -104.63
N LEU A 45 15.07 -92.06 -104.32
CA LEU A 45 13.94 -92.26 -105.26
C LEU A 45 12.60 -91.70 -104.75
N ALA A 46 11.75 -91.34 -105.71
CA ALA A 46 10.51 -90.57 -105.60
C ALA A 46 9.30 -91.30 -104.98
N ASN A 47 8.33 -90.54 -104.43
CA ASN A 47 6.99 -90.45 -105.04
C ASN A 47 6.20 -89.22 -104.58
N SER A 48 5.05 -88.93 -105.23
CA SER A 48 4.23 -87.72 -105.08
C SER A 48 2.91 -87.97 -104.29
N PRO A 49 1.85 -87.12 -104.29
CA PRO A 49 1.47 -86.38 -103.07
C PRO A 49 0.04 -86.62 -102.56
N THR A 50 -0.24 -86.26 -101.30
CA THR A 50 -1.61 -85.97 -100.82
C THR A 50 -1.62 -84.78 -99.83
N PRO A 51 -2.56 -83.83 -99.97
CA PRO A 51 -2.78 -82.77 -98.97
C PRO A 51 -3.82 -83.21 -97.93
N VAL A 52 -3.53 -83.01 -96.63
CA VAL A 52 -4.52 -83.15 -95.56
C VAL A 52 -4.82 -81.78 -94.97
N VAL A 53 -6.07 -81.35 -95.12
CA VAL A 53 -6.63 -80.14 -94.51
C VAL A 53 -6.69 -80.32 -92.99
N GLY A 54 -6.11 -79.39 -92.24
CA GLY A 54 -6.01 -79.45 -90.78
C GLY A 54 -6.17 -78.09 -90.10
N GLN A 55 -7.43 -77.63 -90.02
CA GLN A 55 -8.00 -76.61 -89.12
C GLN A 55 -7.17 -75.38 -88.68
N LEU A 56 -7.70 -74.20 -89.04
CA LEU A 56 -7.52 -72.98 -88.25
C LEU A 56 -8.07 -73.17 -86.82
N GLY A 57 -7.38 -72.65 -85.80
CA GLY A 57 -7.92 -72.63 -84.44
C GLY A 57 -6.93 -72.19 -83.34
N GLY A 58 -6.26 -71.04 -83.48
CA GLY A 58 -5.15 -70.69 -82.58
C GLY A 58 -4.89 -69.21 -82.26
N LEU A 59 -5.82 -68.28 -82.56
CA LEU A 59 -5.55 -66.83 -82.42
C LEU A 59 -6.53 -66.01 -81.55
N LEU A 60 -7.49 -66.63 -80.86
CA LEU A 60 -8.47 -65.93 -80.00
C LEU A 60 -8.24 -66.09 -78.49
N VAL A 61 -7.18 -66.80 -78.07
CA VAL A 61 -6.88 -67.00 -76.64
C VAL A 61 -6.17 -65.79 -76.01
N PHE A 62 -5.26 -65.15 -76.76
CA PHE A 62 -4.50 -63.98 -76.30
C PHE A 62 -5.35 -62.78 -75.88
N PRO A 63 -6.33 -62.27 -76.66
CA PRO A 63 -7.10 -61.09 -76.26
C PRO A 63 -7.98 -61.36 -75.03
N GLY A 64 -8.51 -62.58 -74.86
CA GLY A 64 -9.29 -62.95 -73.67
C GLY A 64 -8.47 -62.97 -72.39
N VAL A 65 -7.24 -63.52 -72.43
CA VAL A 65 -6.33 -63.51 -71.28
C VAL A 65 -5.88 -62.09 -70.92
N ILE A 66 -5.57 -61.25 -71.93
CA ILE A 66 -5.20 -59.84 -71.71
C ILE A 66 -6.37 -59.06 -71.09
N ALA A 67 -7.59 -59.23 -71.60
CA ALA A 67 -8.79 -58.58 -71.04
C ALA A 67 -9.06 -59.03 -69.60
N ALA A 68 -8.90 -60.32 -69.28
CA ALA A 68 -9.05 -60.85 -67.92
C ALA A 68 -8.00 -60.29 -66.95
N LEU A 69 -6.74 -60.16 -67.39
CA LEU A 69 -5.67 -59.54 -66.58
C LEU A 69 -5.93 -58.05 -66.33
N ILE A 70 -6.41 -57.30 -67.33
CA ILE A 70 -6.78 -55.89 -67.18
C ILE A 70 -7.97 -55.73 -66.22
N LEU A 71 -9.00 -56.58 -66.33
CA LEU A 71 -10.14 -56.61 -65.41
C LEU A 71 -9.69 -56.88 -63.96
N LEU A 72 -8.83 -57.89 -63.77
CA LEU A 72 -8.28 -58.24 -62.46
C LEU A 72 -7.45 -57.10 -61.88
N LEU A 73 -6.64 -56.42 -62.70
CA LEU A 73 -5.87 -55.24 -62.28
C LEU A 73 -6.80 -54.09 -61.86
N LEU A 74 -7.87 -53.81 -62.62
CA LEU A 74 -8.84 -52.78 -62.26
C LEU A 74 -9.59 -53.11 -60.96
N ILE A 75 -10.01 -54.38 -60.76
CA ILE A 75 -10.63 -54.84 -59.52
C ILE A 75 -9.64 -54.75 -58.36
N SER A 76 -8.37 -55.08 -58.57
CA SER A 76 -7.31 -54.99 -57.56
C SER A 76 -7.03 -53.54 -57.13
N VAL A 77 -6.96 -52.60 -58.09
CA VAL A 77 -6.81 -51.16 -57.80
C VAL A 77 -8.05 -50.60 -57.09
N TRP A 78 -9.26 -51.01 -57.50
CA TRP A 78 -10.50 -50.62 -56.84
C TRP A 78 -10.59 -51.16 -55.40
N ALA A 79 -10.21 -52.43 -55.18
CA ALA A 79 -10.13 -53.01 -53.85
C ALA A 79 -9.07 -52.32 -52.98
N TYR A 80 -7.88 -52.05 -53.54
CA TYR A 80 -6.79 -51.34 -52.84
C TYR A 80 -7.22 -49.95 -52.39
N THR A 81 -7.78 -49.14 -53.29
CA THR A 81 -8.25 -47.77 -52.97
C THR A 81 -9.41 -47.74 -51.96
N ARG A 82 -10.16 -48.84 -51.80
CA ARG A 82 -11.24 -48.93 -50.81
C ARG A 82 -10.82 -49.51 -49.45
N VAL A 83 -9.72 -50.28 -49.40
CA VAL A 83 -9.29 -51.01 -48.19
C VAL A 83 -8.02 -50.42 -47.56
N TYR A 84 -7.14 -49.80 -48.35
CA TYR A 84 -5.90 -49.21 -47.84
C TYR A 84 -6.11 -47.75 -47.42
N THR A 85 -5.99 -47.48 -46.11
CA THR A 85 -6.08 -46.12 -45.56
C THR A 85 -4.72 -45.69 -45.02
N ILE A 86 -4.27 -44.49 -45.40
CA ILE A 86 -3.01 -43.90 -44.94
C ILE A 86 -3.27 -43.07 -43.67
N THR A 87 -2.41 -43.24 -42.68
CA THR A 87 -2.41 -42.49 -41.42
C THR A 87 -1.58 -41.21 -41.60
N PRO A 88 -2.15 -40.00 -41.45
CA PRO A 88 -1.37 -38.76 -41.51
C PRO A 88 -0.65 -38.50 -40.17
N ASN A 89 0.49 -37.79 -40.21
CA ASN A 89 1.44 -37.64 -39.10
C ASN A 89 0.88 -37.00 -37.80
N ASN A 90 -0.34 -36.46 -37.82
CA ASN A 90 -0.99 -35.75 -36.73
C ASN A 90 -2.12 -36.54 -36.02
N GLU A 91 -2.43 -37.75 -36.46
CA GLU A 91 -3.42 -38.64 -35.83
C GLU A 91 -2.97 -40.11 -35.94
N ALA A 92 -3.12 -40.89 -34.87
CA ALA A 92 -2.92 -42.33 -34.86
C ALA A 92 -4.23 -43.06 -35.15
N PHE A 93 -4.13 -44.24 -35.77
CA PHE A 93 -5.27 -45.13 -35.96
C PHE A 93 -5.19 -46.33 -35.04
N VAL A 94 -6.28 -46.59 -34.30
CA VAL A 94 -6.47 -47.85 -33.57
C VAL A 94 -7.41 -48.72 -34.39
N ARG A 95 -6.87 -49.81 -34.93
CA ARG A 95 -7.67 -50.83 -35.61
C ARG A 95 -8.13 -51.86 -34.60
N THR A 96 -9.43 -52.10 -34.56
CA THR A 96 -10.09 -53.14 -33.76
C THR A 96 -10.87 -54.09 -34.68
N GLY A 97 -11.26 -55.26 -34.17
CA GLY A 97 -11.94 -56.29 -34.95
C GLY A 97 -10.99 -57.17 -35.79
N GLY A 98 -11.57 -58.19 -36.41
CA GLY A 98 -10.85 -59.19 -37.21
C GLY A 98 -11.50 -60.58 -37.11
N VAL A 99 -11.60 -61.28 -38.24
CA VAL A 99 -12.24 -62.61 -38.32
C VAL A 99 -11.43 -63.69 -37.58
N PHE A 100 -10.10 -63.63 -37.67
CA PHE A 100 -9.20 -64.67 -37.16
C PHE A 100 -8.41 -64.27 -35.92
N VAL A 101 -8.21 -62.97 -35.66
CA VAL A 101 -7.36 -62.48 -34.56
C VAL A 101 -8.05 -61.34 -33.83
N LYS A 102 -8.45 -61.57 -32.57
CA LYS A 102 -9.06 -60.57 -31.69
C LYS A 102 -7.98 -59.76 -30.96
N ARG A 103 -7.24 -58.91 -31.69
CA ARG A 103 -6.28 -57.95 -31.10
C ARG A 103 -6.58 -56.53 -31.54
N LYS A 104 -6.34 -55.58 -30.64
CA LYS A 104 -6.23 -54.16 -31.02
C LYS A 104 -4.84 -53.94 -31.64
N THR A 105 -4.70 -53.00 -32.55
CA THR A 105 -3.39 -52.65 -33.14
C THR A 105 -3.34 -51.16 -33.38
N VAL A 106 -2.30 -50.50 -32.87
CA VAL A 106 -2.03 -49.08 -33.12
C VAL A 106 -1.19 -48.93 -34.38
N ILE A 107 -1.54 -47.96 -35.22
CA ILE A 107 -0.77 -47.51 -36.37
C ILE A 107 -0.50 -46.02 -36.18
N LEU A 108 0.76 -45.67 -35.91
CA LEU A 108 1.20 -44.28 -35.70
C LEU A 108 1.57 -43.62 -37.04
N ASN A 109 2.34 -44.32 -37.87
CA ASN A 109 2.84 -43.84 -39.15
C ASN A 109 2.78 -44.98 -40.18
N GLY A 110 2.28 -44.67 -41.38
CA GLY A 110 2.12 -45.63 -42.47
C GLY A 110 0.66 -45.86 -42.87
N GLY A 111 0.40 -46.88 -43.69
CA GLY A 111 -0.95 -47.27 -44.08
C GLY A 111 -1.38 -48.59 -43.47
N CYS A 112 -2.69 -48.77 -43.31
CA CYS A 112 -3.28 -49.99 -42.79
C CYS A 112 -4.42 -50.51 -43.70
N VAL A 113 -4.54 -51.83 -43.72
CA VAL A 113 -5.59 -52.56 -44.45
C VAL A 113 -6.81 -52.69 -43.54
N VAL A 114 -7.88 -51.96 -43.89
CA VAL A 114 -9.15 -51.88 -43.15
C VAL A 114 -10.24 -52.47 -44.02
N LEU A 115 -10.68 -53.68 -43.69
CA LEU A 115 -11.73 -54.39 -44.42
C LEU A 115 -13.09 -53.92 -43.88
N PRO A 116 -13.92 -53.22 -44.68
CA PRO A 116 -15.21 -52.72 -44.21
C PRO A 116 -16.10 -53.89 -43.77
N GLY A 117 -16.71 -53.76 -42.58
CA GLY A 117 -17.54 -54.79 -41.94
C GLY A 117 -16.78 -55.77 -41.03
N PHE A 118 -15.45 -55.88 -41.13
CA PHE A 118 -14.65 -56.75 -40.27
C PHE A 118 -13.70 -56.00 -39.33
N HIS A 119 -13.23 -54.82 -39.76
CA HIS A 119 -12.37 -53.95 -38.97
C HIS A 119 -13.08 -52.63 -38.69
N GLU A 120 -12.93 -52.17 -37.45
CA GLU A 120 -13.35 -50.84 -36.99
C GLU A 120 -12.07 -50.00 -36.78
N LEU A 121 -12.14 -48.72 -37.11
CA LEU A 121 -10.99 -47.82 -37.17
C LEU A 121 -11.26 -46.57 -36.35
N THR A 122 -10.68 -46.51 -35.15
CA THR A 122 -10.78 -45.33 -34.27
C THR A 122 -9.65 -44.35 -34.59
N ARG A 123 -9.99 -43.09 -34.83
CA ARG A 123 -9.02 -41.99 -35.06
C ARG A 123 -8.68 -41.26 -33.76
N VAL A 124 -7.39 -41.10 -33.49
CA VAL A 124 -6.84 -40.52 -32.25
C VAL A 124 -5.92 -39.35 -32.61
N PRO A 125 -6.26 -38.08 -32.32
CA PRO A 125 -5.38 -36.95 -32.61
C PRO A 125 -4.14 -36.98 -31.71
N LEU A 126 -2.95 -36.85 -32.30
CA LEU A 126 -1.66 -36.75 -31.59
C LEU A 126 -1.23 -35.29 -31.38
N ARG A 127 -1.84 -34.34 -32.09
CA ARG A 127 -1.55 -32.91 -31.94
C ARG A 127 -1.90 -32.41 -30.54
N GLU A 128 -1.12 -31.43 -30.08
CA GLU A 128 -1.42 -30.67 -28.87
C GLU A 128 -2.71 -29.84 -29.03
N ILE A 129 -3.45 -29.72 -27.93
CA ILE A 129 -4.68 -28.94 -27.81
C ILE A 129 -4.59 -28.13 -26.51
N SER A 130 -4.79 -26.82 -26.62
CA SER A 130 -4.97 -25.93 -25.48
C SER A 130 -6.43 -25.96 -25.01
N ILE A 131 -6.64 -26.22 -23.71
CA ILE A 131 -7.96 -26.21 -23.08
C ILE A 131 -7.93 -25.21 -21.93
N ASP A 132 -8.77 -24.18 -22.01
CA ASP A 132 -8.93 -23.18 -20.97
C ASP A 132 -9.96 -23.65 -19.94
N VAL A 133 -9.55 -23.67 -18.67
CA VAL A 133 -10.41 -23.95 -17.51
C VAL A 133 -10.53 -22.65 -16.71
N GLU A 134 -11.69 -22.02 -16.83
CA GLU A 134 -12.02 -20.78 -16.11
C GLU A 134 -12.87 -21.09 -14.89
N ARG A 135 -12.51 -20.51 -13.75
CA ARG A 135 -13.21 -20.65 -12.46
C ARG A 135 -13.47 -19.25 -11.93
N THR A 136 -14.73 -18.80 -11.98
CA THR A 136 -15.13 -17.44 -11.59
C THR A 136 -16.37 -17.41 -10.70
N GLY A 137 -16.48 -16.41 -9.82
CA GLY A 137 -17.65 -16.10 -9.01
C GLY A 137 -18.11 -17.25 -8.11
N LYS A 138 -19.24 -17.89 -8.46
CA LYS A 138 -19.74 -19.05 -7.70
C LYS A 138 -18.87 -20.30 -7.83
N LEU A 139 -18.13 -20.43 -8.95
CA LEU A 139 -17.19 -21.52 -9.21
C LEU A 139 -15.74 -21.17 -8.80
N ALA A 140 -15.51 -19.97 -8.24
CA ALA A 140 -14.23 -19.53 -7.73
C ALA A 140 -13.57 -20.55 -6.80
N VAL A 141 -12.25 -20.66 -6.87
CA VAL A 141 -11.51 -21.65 -6.09
C VAL A 141 -11.21 -21.09 -4.71
N ARG A 142 -11.44 -21.87 -3.65
CA ARG A 142 -11.16 -21.41 -2.27
C ARG A 142 -9.72 -21.74 -1.87
N THR A 143 -9.00 -20.73 -1.40
CA THR A 143 -7.60 -20.81 -0.96
C THR A 143 -7.48 -21.16 0.53
N ARG A 144 -6.25 -21.39 1.02
CA ARG A 144 -5.93 -21.73 2.43
C ARG A 144 -6.45 -20.70 3.45
N ASP A 145 -6.49 -19.43 3.06
CA ASP A 145 -6.97 -18.27 3.82
C ASP A 145 -8.50 -18.05 3.69
N TYR A 146 -9.23 -19.04 3.16
CA TYR A 146 -10.69 -19.03 2.93
C TYR A 146 -11.21 -17.99 1.92
N LEU A 147 -10.32 -17.20 1.31
CA LEU A 147 -10.66 -16.29 0.21
C LEU A 147 -11.08 -17.06 -1.05
N ARG A 148 -11.82 -16.40 -1.93
CA ARG A 148 -12.20 -16.93 -3.23
C ARG A 148 -11.30 -16.34 -4.31
N ALA A 149 -10.69 -17.20 -5.10
CA ALA A 149 -9.79 -16.85 -6.20
C ALA A 149 -10.48 -17.11 -7.54
N ASP A 150 -10.66 -16.05 -8.31
CA ASP A 150 -11.05 -16.10 -9.71
C ASP A 150 -9.79 -16.29 -10.56
N MET A 151 -9.77 -17.32 -11.41
CA MET A 151 -8.60 -17.68 -12.20
C MET A 151 -8.94 -18.37 -13.52
N ARG A 152 -8.06 -18.18 -14.51
CA ARG A 152 -8.07 -18.87 -15.80
C ARG A 152 -6.77 -19.66 -15.96
N VAL A 153 -6.89 -20.97 -16.17
CA VAL A 153 -5.75 -21.88 -16.33
C VAL A 153 -5.85 -22.57 -17.70
N THR A 154 -4.84 -22.39 -18.53
CA THR A 154 -4.71 -23.01 -19.85
C THR A 154 -3.86 -24.26 -19.72
N PHE A 155 -4.43 -25.41 -20.09
CA PHE A 155 -3.75 -26.71 -20.10
C PHE A 155 -3.37 -27.08 -21.53
N TYR A 156 -2.10 -27.41 -21.76
CA TYR A 156 -1.59 -27.88 -23.05
C TYR A 156 -1.46 -29.39 -23.02
N VAL A 157 -2.45 -30.09 -23.61
CA VAL A 157 -2.58 -31.55 -23.52
C VAL A 157 -2.41 -32.19 -24.90
N CYS A 158 -1.75 -33.34 -24.95
CA CYS A 158 -1.66 -34.19 -26.11
C CYS A 158 -1.94 -35.66 -25.75
N ILE A 159 -1.94 -36.53 -26.76
CA ILE A 159 -1.84 -37.99 -26.59
C ILE A 159 -0.46 -38.37 -27.13
N ASN A 160 0.38 -38.96 -26.30
CA ASN A 160 1.70 -39.40 -26.72
C ASN A 160 1.62 -40.45 -27.84
N ALA A 161 2.65 -40.51 -28.68
CA ALA A 161 2.80 -41.51 -29.75
C ALA A 161 3.26 -42.89 -29.22
N THR A 162 2.74 -43.29 -28.07
CA THR A 162 2.98 -44.54 -27.34
C THR A 162 1.80 -45.49 -27.54
N GLU A 163 2.05 -46.79 -27.73
CA GLU A 163 0.97 -47.75 -27.99
C GLU A 163 -0.04 -47.82 -26.83
N GLU A 164 0.42 -47.74 -25.58
CA GLU A 164 -0.42 -47.81 -24.39
C GLU A 164 -1.34 -46.59 -24.23
N ASP A 165 -0.83 -45.36 -24.39
CA ASP A 165 -1.63 -44.14 -24.25
C ASP A 165 -2.67 -44.04 -25.37
N VAL A 166 -2.28 -44.33 -26.62
CA VAL A 166 -3.20 -44.34 -27.77
C VAL A 166 -4.30 -45.39 -27.63
N LEU A 167 -3.99 -46.60 -27.13
CA LEU A 167 -5.01 -47.62 -26.84
C LEU A 167 -5.95 -47.21 -25.71
N THR A 168 -5.42 -46.57 -24.67
CA THR A 168 -6.20 -46.13 -23.50
C THR A 168 -7.12 -44.98 -23.87
N ALA A 169 -6.59 -43.97 -24.58
CA ALA A 169 -7.37 -42.85 -25.10
C ALA A 169 -8.47 -43.32 -26.05
N ALA A 170 -8.16 -44.20 -27.03
CA ALA A 170 -9.17 -44.78 -27.91
C ALA A 170 -10.26 -45.54 -27.14
N ALA A 171 -9.90 -46.25 -26.07
CA ALA A 171 -10.86 -47.01 -25.27
C ALA A 171 -11.70 -46.17 -24.29
N ARG A 172 -11.27 -44.94 -23.94
CA ARG A 172 -11.91 -44.11 -22.90
C ARG A 172 -12.56 -42.83 -23.43
N LEU A 173 -12.03 -42.25 -24.51
CA LEU A 173 -12.45 -40.95 -25.05
C LEU A 173 -13.19 -41.04 -26.38
N SER A 174 -13.09 -42.15 -27.11
CA SER A 174 -13.66 -42.19 -28.46
C SER A 174 -15.19 -42.27 -28.45
N GLN A 175 -15.80 -41.42 -29.26
CA GLN A 175 -17.24 -41.41 -29.52
C GLN A 175 -17.45 -41.54 -31.03
N GLY A 176 -18.10 -42.63 -31.46
CA GLY A 176 -18.35 -42.87 -32.89
C GLY A 176 -17.06 -42.97 -33.72
N ASN A 177 -16.07 -43.74 -33.24
CA ASN A 177 -14.80 -44.01 -33.93
C ASN A 177 -13.87 -42.81 -34.18
N ARG A 178 -14.04 -41.73 -33.44
CA ARG A 178 -13.10 -40.61 -33.39
C ARG A 178 -13.04 -40.03 -31.98
N ILE A 179 -11.93 -39.38 -31.67
CA ILE A 179 -11.80 -38.50 -30.50
C ILE A 179 -11.88 -37.06 -31.01
N THR A 180 -12.82 -36.27 -30.49
CA THR A 180 -12.95 -34.85 -30.78
C THR A 180 -12.28 -34.00 -29.69
N PRO A 181 -11.94 -32.72 -29.96
CA PRO A 181 -11.42 -31.82 -28.92
C PRO A 181 -12.36 -31.68 -27.71
N GLU A 182 -13.68 -31.75 -27.94
CA GLU A 182 -14.68 -31.68 -26.86
C GLU A 182 -14.63 -32.92 -25.95
N ASP A 183 -14.31 -34.11 -26.47
CA ASP A 183 -14.14 -35.31 -25.64
C ASP A 183 -12.96 -35.17 -24.68
N ILE A 184 -11.85 -34.62 -25.18
CA ILE A 184 -10.64 -34.35 -24.40
C ILE A 184 -10.91 -33.25 -23.38
N LYS A 185 -11.60 -32.16 -23.77
CA LYS A 185 -12.05 -31.09 -22.86
C LYS A 185 -12.91 -31.63 -21.73
N ASN A 186 -13.96 -32.38 -22.04
CA ASN A 186 -14.87 -32.95 -21.03
C ASN A 186 -14.16 -33.92 -20.06
N ALA A 187 -13.16 -34.67 -20.54
CA ALA A 187 -12.37 -35.57 -19.71
C ALA A 187 -11.35 -34.85 -18.82
N LEU A 188 -10.77 -33.75 -19.31
CA LEU A 188 -9.81 -32.91 -18.60
C LEU A 188 -10.47 -31.98 -17.58
N GLU A 189 -11.51 -31.25 -17.97
CA GLU A 189 -12.03 -30.10 -17.21
C GLU A 189 -12.41 -30.46 -15.77
N LYS A 190 -13.06 -31.61 -15.56
CA LYS A 190 -13.44 -32.07 -14.21
C LYS A 190 -12.22 -32.44 -13.35
N ARG A 191 -11.22 -33.09 -13.94
CA ARG A 191 -9.96 -33.48 -13.25
C ARG A 191 -9.10 -32.27 -12.93
N ALA A 192 -9.08 -31.31 -13.85
CA ALA A 192 -8.46 -30.01 -13.66
C ALA A 192 -9.14 -29.21 -12.53
N ASP A 193 -10.48 -29.14 -12.47
CA ASP A 193 -11.21 -28.50 -11.36
C ASP A 193 -10.81 -29.08 -10.00
N ASP A 194 -10.82 -30.42 -9.88
CA ASP A 194 -10.48 -31.10 -8.64
C ASP A 194 -9.02 -30.86 -8.23
N ALA A 195 -8.07 -30.91 -9.18
CA ALA A 195 -6.65 -30.69 -8.93
C ALA A 195 -6.31 -29.22 -8.60
N ILE A 196 -6.88 -28.25 -9.34
CA ILE A 196 -6.75 -26.81 -9.04
C ILE A 196 -7.32 -26.55 -7.63
N ARG A 197 -8.49 -27.11 -7.30
CA ARG A 197 -9.11 -26.98 -5.97
C ARG A 197 -8.32 -27.67 -4.87
N ALA A 198 -7.61 -28.76 -5.15
CA ALA A 198 -6.74 -29.43 -4.20
C ALA A 198 -5.49 -28.59 -3.91
N ALA A 199 -4.77 -28.14 -4.94
CA ALA A 199 -3.59 -27.28 -4.79
C ALA A 199 -3.94 -25.92 -4.17
N ALA A 200 -5.07 -25.30 -4.54
CA ALA A 200 -5.42 -23.97 -4.01
C ALA A 200 -5.64 -24.00 -2.48
N LYS A 201 -6.10 -25.13 -1.92
CA LYS A 201 -6.28 -25.28 -0.46
C LYS A 201 -4.96 -25.32 0.31
N THR A 202 -3.83 -25.64 -0.31
CA THR A 202 -2.52 -25.67 0.36
C THR A 202 -1.85 -24.29 0.40
N LYS A 203 -2.27 -23.37 -0.47
CA LYS A 203 -1.67 -22.04 -0.68
C LYS A 203 -2.59 -20.88 -0.30
N SER A 204 -2.03 -19.77 0.16
CA SER A 204 -2.79 -18.50 0.36
C SER A 204 -2.92 -17.71 -0.94
N LEU A 205 -3.95 -16.87 -1.11
CA LEU A 205 -4.19 -16.13 -2.36
C LEU A 205 -2.95 -15.33 -2.83
N ALA A 206 -2.30 -14.60 -1.92
CA ALA A 206 -1.08 -13.84 -2.20
C ALA A 206 0.14 -14.71 -2.52
N GLU A 207 0.18 -15.96 -2.06
CA GLU A 207 1.25 -16.92 -2.37
C GLU A 207 1.09 -17.49 -3.78
N ILE A 208 -0.15 -17.74 -4.22
CA ILE A 208 -0.41 -18.20 -5.60
C ILE A 208 -0.09 -17.09 -6.61
N ASP A 209 -0.40 -15.82 -6.30
CA ASP A 209 -0.07 -14.72 -7.20
C ASP A 209 1.45 -14.43 -7.26
N SER A 210 2.17 -14.60 -6.16
CA SER A 210 3.63 -14.39 -6.13
C SER A 210 4.45 -15.57 -6.67
N ASP A 211 4.00 -16.82 -6.49
CA ASP A 211 4.64 -18.03 -7.03
C ASP A 211 3.69 -18.86 -7.91
N LYS A 212 3.34 -18.28 -9.06
CA LYS A 212 2.51 -18.93 -10.08
C LYS A 212 3.15 -20.21 -10.63
N LEU A 213 4.47 -20.28 -10.71
CA LEU A 213 5.19 -21.44 -11.25
C LEU A 213 5.17 -22.62 -10.26
N GLY A 214 5.38 -22.37 -8.96
CA GLY A 214 5.23 -23.38 -7.92
C GLY A 214 3.81 -23.96 -7.87
N PHE A 215 2.80 -23.09 -7.97
CA PHE A 215 1.40 -23.54 -8.07
C PHE A 215 1.12 -24.35 -9.34
N ALA A 216 1.63 -23.92 -10.50
CA ALA A 216 1.52 -24.68 -11.76
C ALA A 216 2.09 -26.10 -11.62
N GLN A 217 3.26 -26.24 -10.99
CA GLN A 217 3.88 -27.55 -10.79
C GLN A 217 3.09 -28.46 -9.83
N GLU A 218 2.49 -27.90 -8.78
CA GLU A 218 1.63 -28.64 -7.85
C GLU A 218 0.35 -29.14 -8.56
N VAL A 219 -0.29 -28.29 -9.37
CA VAL A 219 -1.43 -28.70 -10.21
C VAL A 219 -1.03 -29.73 -11.26
N LEU A 220 0.12 -29.57 -11.92
CA LEU A 220 0.64 -30.52 -12.93
C LEU A 220 0.80 -31.92 -12.33
N ASN A 221 1.45 -32.02 -11.17
CA ASN A 221 1.70 -33.29 -10.50
C ASN A 221 0.39 -34.03 -10.14
N LEU A 222 -0.63 -33.29 -9.69
CA LEU A 222 -1.95 -33.83 -9.36
C LEU A 222 -2.74 -34.25 -10.61
N VAL A 223 -2.80 -33.39 -11.63
CA VAL A 223 -3.54 -33.66 -12.88
C VAL A 223 -2.92 -34.82 -13.65
N GLN A 224 -1.59 -34.90 -13.75
CA GLN A 224 -0.89 -35.91 -14.55
C GLN A 224 -1.23 -37.34 -14.12
N GLN A 225 -1.33 -37.59 -12.80
CA GLN A 225 -1.69 -38.92 -12.28
C GLN A 225 -3.09 -39.37 -12.74
N ASP A 226 -4.02 -38.43 -12.92
CA ASP A 226 -5.37 -38.73 -13.37
C ASP A 226 -5.52 -38.75 -14.90
N LEU A 227 -4.74 -37.95 -15.64
CA LEU A 227 -4.73 -37.98 -17.11
C LEU A 227 -4.12 -39.25 -17.68
N ASN A 228 -3.06 -39.79 -17.06
CA ASN A 228 -2.47 -41.08 -17.43
C ASN A 228 -3.52 -42.22 -17.47
N LYS A 229 -4.51 -42.20 -16.56
CA LYS A 229 -5.61 -43.20 -16.53
C LYS A 229 -6.53 -43.17 -17.76
N VAL A 230 -6.40 -42.13 -18.58
CA VAL A 230 -7.21 -41.86 -19.78
C VAL A 230 -6.33 -41.88 -21.05
N GLY A 231 -5.00 -42.03 -20.93
CA GLY A 231 -4.07 -41.94 -22.06
C GLY A 231 -3.84 -40.51 -22.55
N LEU A 232 -4.06 -39.51 -21.68
CA LEU A 232 -3.75 -38.10 -21.94
C LEU A 232 -2.48 -37.70 -21.21
N THR A 233 -1.66 -36.85 -21.82
CA THR A 233 -0.43 -36.32 -21.22
C THR A 233 -0.38 -34.81 -21.30
N LEU A 234 0.00 -34.17 -20.19
CA LEU A 234 0.08 -32.72 -20.05
C LEU A 234 1.51 -32.27 -20.36
N ASN A 235 1.66 -31.43 -21.38
CA ASN A 235 2.96 -30.86 -21.76
C ASN A 235 3.29 -29.64 -20.91
N ASN A 236 2.30 -28.78 -20.66
CA ASN A 236 2.49 -27.53 -19.95
C ASN A 236 1.18 -27.02 -19.32
N ILE A 237 1.29 -26.18 -18.30
CA ILE A 237 0.21 -25.38 -17.72
C ILE A 237 0.62 -23.91 -17.76
N ALA A 238 -0.26 -23.04 -18.27
CA ALA A 238 -0.15 -21.61 -18.09
C ALA A 238 -1.28 -21.11 -17.18
N ILE A 239 -0.94 -20.38 -16.12
CA ILE A 239 -1.91 -19.70 -15.26
C ILE A 239 -1.95 -18.23 -15.68
N SER A 240 -3.16 -17.70 -15.86
CA SER A 240 -3.38 -16.29 -16.18
C SER A 240 -3.23 -15.40 -14.94
N GLU A 241 -3.75 -14.18 -15.00
CA GLU A 241 -3.96 -13.38 -13.79
C GLU A 241 -4.94 -14.07 -12.83
N ILE A 242 -4.73 -13.85 -11.53
CA ILE A 242 -5.53 -14.41 -10.43
C ILE A 242 -6.04 -13.22 -9.63
N GLN A 243 -7.33 -13.19 -9.34
CA GLN A 243 -7.95 -12.07 -8.63
C GLN A 243 -8.81 -12.57 -7.47
N GLU A 244 -9.00 -11.73 -6.46
CA GLU A 244 -9.99 -12.03 -5.41
C GLU A 244 -11.39 -11.91 -6.02
N SER A 245 -12.27 -12.88 -5.78
CA SER A 245 -13.65 -12.83 -6.23
C SER A 245 -14.51 -12.03 -5.26
N ASP A 246 -15.34 -11.10 -5.77
CA ASP A 246 -16.28 -10.32 -4.96
C ASP A 246 -17.49 -11.14 -4.46
N THR A 247 -17.64 -12.40 -4.88
CA THR A 247 -18.82 -13.24 -4.57
C THR A 247 -18.69 -13.93 -3.21
N TYR A 248 -19.03 -13.24 -2.12
CA TYR A 248 -19.07 -13.78 -0.75
C TYR A 248 -20.49 -13.93 -0.20
N ASP A 249 -20.89 -15.14 0.19
CA ASP A 249 -22.19 -15.41 0.82
C ASP A 249 -22.10 -15.24 2.35
N THR A 250 -22.74 -14.22 2.93
CA THR A 250 -22.70 -13.97 4.39
C THR A 250 -23.28 -15.11 5.24
N ASN A 251 -24.17 -15.92 4.66
CA ASN A 251 -24.74 -17.11 5.29
C ASN A 251 -23.82 -18.33 5.27
N ASN A 252 -22.69 -18.29 4.56
CA ASN A 252 -21.74 -19.38 4.44
C ASN A 252 -20.59 -19.21 5.42
N PHE A 253 -20.38 -20.20 6.31
CA PHE A 253 -19.29 -20.19 7.30
C PHE A 253 -17.92 -19.89 6.67
N PHE A 254 -17.58 -20.51 5.54
CA PHE A 254 -16.25 -20.33 4.95
C PHE A 254 -16.05 -18.93 4.36
N ASP A 255 -17.08 -18.36 3.76
CA ASP A 255 -17.02 -17.02 3.18
C ASP A 255 -16.98 -15.95 4.29
N ALA A 256 -17.76 -16.14 5.37
CA ALA A 256 -17.66 -15.32 6.56
C ALA A 256 -16.26 -15.37 7.22
N GLN A 257 -15.59 -16.53 7.20
CA GLN A 257 -14.21 -16.66 7.69
C GLN A 257 -13.21 -15.91 6.79
N GLY A 258 -13.34 -16.00 5.47
CA GLY A 258 -12.53 -15.26 4.51
C GLY A 258 -12.66 -13.75 4.69
N VAL A 259 -13.90 -13.25 4.73
CA VAL A 259 -14.19 -11.81 4.99
C VAL A 259 -13.60 -11.37 6.34
N ARG A 260 -13.75 -12.16 7.41
CA ARG A 260 -13.17 -11.85 8.73
C ARG A 260 -11.65 -11.70 8.67
N LEU A 261 -10.94 -12.66 8.05
CA LEU A 261 -9.48 -12.64 7.94
C LEU A 261 -8.99 -11.48 7.05
N ARG A 262 -9.70 -11.20 5.96
CA ARG A 262 -9.47 -10.04 5.08
C ARG A 262 -9.60 -8.74 5.85
N THR A 263 -10.71 -8.53 6.55
CA THR A 263 -10.94 -7.33 7.37
C THR A 263 -9.92 -7.20 8.50
N GLU A 264 -9.58 -8.27 9.22
CA GLU A 264 -8.55 -8.25 10.26
C GLU A 264 -7.19 -7.80 9.69
N THR A 265 -6.79 -8.37 8.54
CA THR A 265 -5.52 -8.05 7.88
C THR A 265 -5.49 -6.59 7.42
N ILE A 266 -6.57 -6.11 6.78
CA ILE A 266 -6.71 -4.70 6.37
C ILE A 266 -6.63 -3.76 7.58
N GLN A 267 -7.36 -4.06 8.67
CA GLN A 267 -7.35 -3.23 9.87
C GLN A 267 -5.98 -3.22 10.56
N ARG A 268 -5.27 -4.37 10.59
CA ARG A 268 -3.89 -4.46 11.09
C ARG A 268 -2.96 -3.57 10.25
N SER A 269 -3.02 -3.63 8.92
CA SER A 269 -2.23 -2.78 8.04
C SER A 269 -2.54 -1.29 8.18
N ILE A 270 -3.81 -0.91 8.37
CA ILE A 270 -4.22 0.48 8.63
C ILE A 270 -3.68 0.97 9.99
N GLN A 271 -3.75 0.13 11.03
CA GLN A 271 -3.20 0.45 12.35
C GLN A 271 -1.68 0.62 12.30
N GLN A 272 -0.95 -0.31 11.68
CA GLN A 272 0.50 -0.21 11.49
C GLN A 272 0.89 1.05 10.71
N LYS A 273 0.17 1.37 9.63
CA LYS A 273 0.39 2.61 8.87
C LYS A 273 0.21 3.85 9.76
N ARG A 274 -0.89 3.93 10.53
CA ARG A 274 -1.14 5.07 11.42
C ARG A 274 -0.16 5.17 12.59
N GLU A 275 0.33 4.04 13.11
CA GLU A 275 1.38 4.00 14.13
C GLU A 275 2.70 4.55 13.58
N VAL A 276 3.09 4.14 12.36
CA VAL A 276 4.29 4.68 11.68
C VAL A 276 4.13 6.17 11.36
N GLU A 277 2.96 6.62 10.91
CA GLU A 277 2.68 8.04 10.65
C GLU A 277 2.78 8.88 11.94
N LEU A 278 2.13 8.43 13.04
CA LEU A 278 2.13 9.15 14.32
C LEU A 278 3.52 9.17 14.98
N THR A 279 4.23 8.05 14.99
CA THR A 279 5.60 7.99 15.53
C THR A 279 6.57 8.85 14.71
N THR A 280 6.41 8.89 13.39
CA THR A 280 7.16 9.80 12.51
C THR A 280 6.84 11.25 12.81
N GLN A 281 5.56 11.62 13.00
CA GLN A 281 5.16 12.98 13.34
C GLN A 281 5.77 13.44 14.68
N VAL A 282 5.66 12.62 15.74
CA VAL A 282 6.27 12.93 17.05
C VAL A 282 7.80 13.06 16.94
N ALA A 283 8.46 12.21 16.13
CA ALA A 283 9.89 12.31 15.90
C ALA A 283 10.31 13.56 15.10
N ILE A 284 9.45 14.08 14.23
CA ILE A 284 9.64 15.36 13.54
C ILE A 284 9.47 16.51 14.54
N GLU A 285 8.37 16.56 15.29
CA GLU A 285 8.10 17.61 16.29
C GLU A 285 9.20 17.69 17.36
N GLN A 286 9.73 16.55 17.82
CA GLN A 286 10.88 16.51 18.73
C GLN A 286 12.15 17.11 18.09
N LYS A 287 12.45 16.76 16.83
CA LYS A 287 13.60 17.32 16.09
C LYS A 287 13.45 18.82 15.83
N GLU A 288 12.25 19.29 15.52
CA GLU A 288 11.96 20.72 15.35
C GLU A 288 12.12 21.48 16.67
N LEU A 289 11.62 20.92 17.77
CA LEU A 289 11.75 21.51 19.10
C LEU A 289 13.22 21.58 19.55
N ASP A 290 14.02 20.54 19.31
CA ASP A 290 15.45 20.55 19.62
C ASP A 290 16.28 21.43 18.67
N ALA A 291 15.89 21.52 17.39
CA ALA A 291 16.46 22.50 16.46
C ALA A 291 16.13 23.93 16.92
N ARG A 292 14.91 24.18 17.41
CA ARG A 292 14.49 25.48 17.95
C ARG A 292 15.27 25.84 19.21
N LYS A 293 15.43 24.91 20.16
CA LYS A 293 16.30 25.10 21.34
C LYS A 293 17.74 25.44 20.94
N ARG A 294 18.34 24.68 20.02
CA ARG A 294 19.69 24.98 19.49
C ARG A 294 19.75 26.37 18.85
N SER A 295 18.75 26.74 18.06
CA SER A 295 18.72 28.08 17.43
C SER A 295 18.66 29.22 18.44
N LEU A 296 17.90 29.05 19.54
CA LEU A 296 17.83 30.03 20.63
C LEU A 296 19.15 30.08 21.42
N GLN A 297 19.76 28.93 21.70
CA GLN A 297 21.08 28.88 22.35
C GLN A 297 22.15 29.56 21.50
N ILE A 298 22.20 29.29 20.19
CA ILE A 298 23.13 29.96 19.26
C ILE A 298 22.88 31.47 19.22
N GLN A 299 21.62 31.92 19.28
CA GLN A 299 21.32 33.36 19.38
C GLN A 299 21.83 33.98 20.68
N GLN A 300 21.63 33.32 21.83
CA GLN A 300 22.15 33.77 23.11
C GLN A 300 23.69 33.82 23.12
N GLU A 301 24.35 32.79 22.58
CA GLU A 301 25.82 32.75 22.44
C GLU A 301 26.33 33.85 21.48
N GLN A 302 25.62 34.14 20.39
CA GLN A 302 25.94 35.24 19.47
C GLN A 302 25.77 36.62 20.12
N GLU A 303 24.71 36.84 20.90
CA GLU A 303 24.51 38.10 21.63
C GLU A 303 25.55 38.28 22.74
N ALA A 304 25.85 37.24 23.51
CA ALA A 304 26.91 37.26 24.51
C ALA A 304 28.28 37.57 23.88
N ALA A 305 28.64 36.90 22.79
CA ALA A 305 29.90 37.16 22.07
C ALA A 305 29.96 38.58 21.49
N ARG A 306 28.84 39.13 20.99
CA ARG A 306 28.76 40.54 20.54
C ARG A 306 28.93 41.52 21.68
N LEU A 307 28.28 41.28 22.83
CA LEU A 307 28.40 42.12 24.02
C LEU A 307 29.84 42.10 24.54
N GLU A 308 30.46 40.93 24.62
CA GLU A 308 31.86 40.77 25.02
C GLU A 308 32.79 41.49 24.04
N GLN A 309 32.58 41.35 22.72
CA GLN A 309 33.34 42.08 21.70
C GLN A 309 33.18 43.60 21.84
N GLN A 310 31.97 44.10 22.12
CA GLN A 310 31.74 45.52 22.38
C GLN A 310 32.50 46.00 23.63
N LEU A 311 32.40 45.28 24.74
CA LEU A 311 33.12 45.58 25.98
C LEU A 311 34.64 45.56 25.79
N GLN A 312 35.18 44.60 25.04
CA GLN A 312 36.60 44.55 24.68
C GLN A 312 37.02 45.76 23.82
N VAL A 313 36.20 46.15 22.82
CA VAL A 313 36.46 47.32 21.99
C VAL A 313 36.38 48.64 22.78
N GLU A 314 35.42 48.76 23.71
CA GLU A 314 35.32 49.92 24.61
C GLU A 314 36.49 49.98 25.60
N ALA A 315 36.88 48.86 26.20
CA ALA A 315 38.05 48.78 27.08
C ALA A 315 39.34 49.15 26.33
N LEU A 316 39.54 48.64 25.11
CA LEU A 316 40.66 49.02 24.25
C LEU A 316 40.64 50.50 23.87
N LYS A 317 39.47 51.07 23.53
CA LYS A 317 39.33 52.52 23.28
C LYS A 317 39.65 53.35 24.52
N ALA A 318 39.16 52.96 25.69
CA ALA A 318 39.43 53.66 26.94
C ALA A 318 40.92 53.58 27.34
N GLN A 319 41.58 52.44 27.09
CA GLN A 319 43.03 52.31 27.25
C GLN A 319 43.78 53.23 26.27
N ARG A 320 43.42 53.23 24.98
CA ARG A 320 44.04 54.10 23.97
C ARG A 320 43.84 55.59 24.27
N GLU A 321 42.67 56.00 24.74
CA GLU A 321 42.43 57.39 25.11
C GLU A 321 43.28 57.80 26.33
N ARG A 322 43.45 56.90 27.32
CA ARG A 322 44.40 57.13 28.43
C ARG A 322 45.85 57.25 27.95
N GLU A 323 46.30 56.35 27.07
CA GLU A 323 47.65 56.41 26.46
C GLU A 323 47.86 57.73 25.70
N ILE A 324 46.87 58.17 24.92
CA ILE A 324 46.89 59.44 24.18
C ILE A 324 46.90 60.63 25.13
N GLN A 325 46.09 60.60 26.20
CA GLN A 325 46.03 61.71 27.16
C GLN A 325 47.33 61.81 27.97
N GLU A 326 47.89 60.70 28.44
CA GLU A 326 49.23 60.71 29.06
C GLU A 326 50.32 61.22 28.12
N ALA A 327 50.26 60.89 26.82
CA ALA A 327 51.19 61.41 25.84
C ALA A 327 51.05 62.94 25.66
N LYS A 328 49.82 63.44 25.50
CA LYS A 328 49.53 64.89 25.45
C LYS A 328 49.99 65.61 26.71
N ASP A 329 49.75 65.04 27.89
CA ASP A 329 50.14 65.63 29.17
C ASP A 329 51.67 65.65 29.33
N ARG A 330 52.38 64.62 28.85
CA ARG A 330 53.86 64.61 28.79
C ARG A 330 54.41 65.64 27.80
N GLU A 331 53.80 65.80 26.64
CA GLU A 331 54.15 66.84 25.66
C GLU A 331 53.90 68.26 26.21
N ALA A 332 52.75 68.47 26.86
CA ALA A 332 52.44 69.72 27.55
C ALA A 332 53.45 70.03 28.68
N ALA A 333 53.79 69.04 29.51
CA ALA A 333 54.81 69.20 30.54
C ALA A 333 56.21 69.46 29.95
N SER A 334 56.56 68.82 28.83
CA SER A 334 57.83 69.03 28.12
C SER A 334 57.94 70.45 27.54
N THR A 335 56.88 70.93 26.88
CA THR A 335 56.83 72.29 26.32
C THR A 335 56.82 73.35 27.42
N GLN A 336 56.12 73.13 28.54
CA GLN A 336 56.18 74.00 29.72
C GLN A 336 57.59 74.03 30.33
N ARG A 337 58.24 72.86 30.55
CA ARG A 337 59.64 72.80 31.02
C ARG A 337 60.59 73.57 30.11
N THR A 338 60.43 73.42 28.80
CA THR A 338 61.25 74.12 27.80
C THR A 338 61.07 75.65 27.89
N LYS A 339 59.83 76.12 28.02
CA LYS A 339 59.52 77.55 28.22
C LYS A 339 60.11 78.09 29.52
N ILE A 340 60.02 77.35 30.63
CA ILE A 340 60.60 77.74 31.92
C ILE A 340 62.14 77.83 31.84
N LEU A 341 62.79 76.88 31.15
CA LEU A 341 64.24 76.94 30.93
C LEU A 341 64.65 78.16 30.08
N GLN A 342 63.89 78.47 29.02
CA GLN A 342 64.11 79.69 28.23
C GLN A 342 63.94 80.96 29.06
N GLN A 343 62.90 81.04 29.90
CA GLN A 343 62.68 82.19 30.78
C GLN A 343 63.83 82.37 31.79
N LYS A 344 64.30 81.29 32.41
CA LYS A 344 65.46 81.33 33.31
C LYS A 344 66.72 81.87 32.64
N LEU A 345 67.04 81.40 31.43
CA LEU A 345 68.21 81.88 30.68
C LEU A 345 68.11 83.39 30.36
N VAL A 346 66.91 83.89 30.02
CA VAL A 346 66.70 85.33 29.80
C VAL A 346 66.87 86.12 31.10
N GLU A 347 66.33 85.63 32.22
CA GLU A 347 66.43 86.31 33.51
C GLU A 347 67.86 86.30 34.08
N GLU A 348 68.63 85.23 33.88
CA GLU A 348 70.07 85.16 34.20
C GLU A 348 70.88 86.23 33.42
N GLU A 349 70.62 86.41 32.11
CA GLU A 349 71.26 87.46 31.31
C GLU A 349 70.80 88.88 31.71
N GLU A 350 69.55 89.07 32.12
CA GLU A 350 69.10 90.35 32.69
C GLU A 350 69.77 90.68 34.03
N ILE A 351 69.91 89.70 34.93
CA ILE A 351 70.61 89.86 36.21
C ILE A 351 72.07 90.23 35.95
N ARG A 352 72.73 89.55 35.01
CA ARG A 352 74.11 89.84 34.61
C ARG A 352 74.28 91.27 34.10
N ARG A 353 73.34 91.76 33.30
CA ARG A 353 73.30 93.16 32.84
C ARG A 353 73.11 94.15 34.00
N LYS A 354 72.23 93.84 34.97
CA LYS A 354 72.00 94.69 36.15
C LYS A 354 73.23 94.79 37.05
N LEU A 355 73.96 93.69 37.27
CA LEU A 355 75.19 93.67 38.07
C LEU A 355 76.29 94.53 37.42
N SER A 356 76.50 94.41 36.11
CA SER A 356 77.47 95.24 35.38
C SER A 356 77.18 96.75 35.48
N ILE A 357 75.90 97.14 35.54
CA ILE A 357 75.50 98.54 35.75
C ILE A 357 75.81 98.99 37.20
N GLN A 358 75.60 98.12 38.20
CA GLN A 358 75.93 98.44 39.60
C GLN A 358 77.44 98.59 39.82
N GLU A 359 78.27 97.72 39.26
CA GLU A 359 79.74 97.84 39.34
C GLU A 359 80.21 99.21 38.80
N SER A 360 79.65 99.64 37.66
CA SER A 360 79.96 100.94 37.07
C SER A 360 79.51 102.14 37.92
N GLN A 361 78.46 101.99 38.74
CA GLN A 361 78.01 103.05 39.66
C GLN A 361 78.90 103.14 40.91
N ILE A 362 79.29 102.00 41.47
CA ILE A 362 80.15 101.94 42.67
C ILE A 362 81.53 102.58 42.39
N GLU A 363 82.10 102.35 41.21
CA GLU A 363 83.37 102.95 40.80
C GLU A 363 83.29 104.48 40.70
N ALA A 364 82.14 105.03 40.28
CA ALA A 364 81.94 106.47 40.21
C ALA A 364 81.88 107.13 41.60
N ASP A 365 81.19 106.52 42.56
CA ASP A 365 81.01 107.09 43.91
C ASP A 365 82.34 107.16 44.70
N ILE A 366 83.20 106.14 44.59
CA ILE A 366 84.51 106.11 45.27
C ILE A 366 85.37 107.32 44.87
N SER A 367 85.33 107.72 43.59
CA SER A 367 86.11 108.85 43.06
C SER A 367 85.72 110.22 43.66
N LEU A 368 84.49 110.35 44.16
CA LEU A 368 83.99 111.58 44.78
C LEU A 368 84.40 111.70 46.26
N GLU A 369 84.55 110.58 46.97
CA GLU A 369 84.82 110.58 48.41
C GLU A 369 86.26 111.03 48.73
N GLU A 370 87.25 110.60 47.94
CA GLU A 370 88.66 111.00 48.12
C GLU A 370 88.86 112.52 48.05
N ARG A 371 88.09 113.18 47.17
CA ARG A 371 88.19 114.62 46.94
C ARG A 371 87.68 115.46 48.12
N ASN A 372 86.72 114.94 48.89
CA ASN A 372 86.18 115.60 50.08
C ASN A 372 87.10 115.49 51.30
N LYS A 373 87.99 114.49 51.34
CA LYS A 373 88.87 114.20 52.50
C LYS A 373 89.94 115.27 52.69
N GLN A 374 90.44 115.87 51.60
CA GLN A 374 91.53 116.86 51.63
C GLN A 374 91.12 118.21 52.25
N LEU A 375 89.84 118.62 52.11
CA LEU A 375 89.37 119.92 52.61
C LEU A 375 89.17 119.96 54.13
N LYS A 376 88.99 118.82 54.81
CA LYS A 376 88.79 118.78 56.28
C LYS A 376 90.08 119.01 57.08
N VAL A 377 91.24 118.64 56.55
CA VAL A 377 92.53 118.70 57.27
C VAL A 377 93.03 120.13 57.47
N ALA A 378 92.67 121.06 56.59
CA ALA A 378 93.07 122.47 56.70
C ALA A 378 92.35 123.23 57.83
N LYS A 379 91.18 122.76 58.27
CA LYS A 379 90.34 123.48 59.24
C LYS A 379 90.67 123.17 60.69
N THR A 380 91.22 121.99 60.98
CA THR A 380 91.42 121.47 62.35
C THR A 380 92.63 122.04 63.08
N VAL A 381 93.55 122.73 62.40
CA VAL A 381 94.74 123.33 63.03
C VAL A 381 94.42 124.64 63.75
N GLN A 382 93.35 125.34 63.33
CA GLN A 382 93.05 126.70 63.80
C GLN A 382 92.24 126.74 65.11
N GLU A 383 91.58 125.64 65.49
CA GLU A 383 90.71 125.58 66.68
C GLU A 383 91.47 125.18 67.96
N GLN A 384 92.70 124.64 67.87
CA GLN A 384 93.42 124.05 69.00
C GLN A 384 94.14 125.05 69.95
N GLU A 385 94.32 126.32 69.60
CA GLU A 385 95.03 127.29 70.46
C GLU A 385 94.16 127.97 71.53
N ALA A 386 92.83 127.85 71.48
CA ALA A 386 91.91 128.60 72.35
C ALA A 386 91.40 127.82 73.59
N GLU A 387 91.56 126.49 73.65
CA GLU A 387 90.77 125.64 74.56
C GLU A 387 91.43 125.33 75.92
N VAL A 388 92.65 125.81 76.18
CA VAL A 388 93.49 125.34 77.32
C VAL A 388 93.26 126.09 78.65
N ALA A 389 92.44 127.15 78.68
CA ALA A 389 92.37 128.07 79.84
C ALA A 389 91.33 127.71 80.93
N GLU A 390 90.15 127.17 80.59
CA GLU A 390 88.98 127.19 81.52
C GLU A 390 88.73 125.86 82.28
N ILE A 391 89.53 124.82 82.04
CA ILE A 391 89.31 123.43 82.52
C ILE A 391 89.36 123.27 84.07
N ASN A 392 89.81 124.29 84.82
CA ASN A 392 89.95 124.22 86.29
C ASN A 392 88.71 124.58 87.11
N ARG A 393 87.54 124.85 86.50
CA ARG A 393 86.27 125.07 87.23
C ARG A 393 85.32 123.87 87.30
N GLN A 394 85.70 122.71 86.78
CA GLN A 394 84.89 121.48 86.78
C GLN A 394 84.72 120.77 88.16
N LYS A 395 85.38 121.27 89.22
CA LYS A 395 85.64 120.59 90.51
C LYS A 395 84.43 120.06 91.31
N THR A 396 83.38 120.86 91.43
CA THR A 396 82.42 120.76 92.54
C THR A 396 81.08 121.37 92.14
N ILE A 397 79.98 120.79 92.63
CA ILE A 397 78.58 121.16 92.33
C ILE A 397 78.12 120.75 90.91
N ASP A 398 77.11 119.91 90.75
CA ASP A 398 76.61 118.96 91.73
C ASP A 398 76.03 117.72 91.10
N SER A 399 76.03 116.69 91.95
CA SER A 399 75.13 115.56 91.97
C SER A 399 73.70 115.85 91.47
N ASN A 400 73.03 114.78 91.01
CA ASN A 400 71.59 114.68 90.73
C ASN A 400 71.05 115.06 89.33
N ARG A 401 71.71 114.63 88.25
CA ARG A 401 71.03 113.99 87.09
C ARG A 401 72.01 113.57 85.98
N LEU A 402 72.26 112.27 85.84
CA LEU A 402 72.32 111.52 84.56
C LEU A 402 72.75 110.05 84.77
N GLU A 403 71.86 109.25 85.35
CA GLU A 403 71.75 107.81 85.03
C GLU A 403 70.39 107.54 84.37
N ALA A 404 70.03 108.42 83.43
CA ALA A 404 68.85 108.31 82.59
C ALA A 404 69.26 108.35 81.10
N GLN A 405 70.32 107.62 80.78
CA GLN A 405 70.65 107.23 79.42
C GLN A 405 71.18 105.82 79.43
N VAL A 406 70.59 104.98 78.56
CA VAL A 406 71.31 103.97 77.76
C VAL A 406 71.87 102.79 78.61
N GLN A 407 71.62 101.52 78.30
CA GLN A 407 71.36 100.81 77.05
C GLN A 407 70.38 99.66 77.39
N VAL A 408 69.38 99.32 76.59
CA VAL A 408 69.55 98.48 75.39
C VAL A 408 70.53 97.32 75.62
N ALA A 409 70.03 96.24 76.21
CA ALA A 409 69.90 94.96 75.50
C ALA A 409 68.64 94.29 76.09
N GLU A 410 67.60 93.97 75.33
CA GLU A 410 67.57 93.00 74.22
C GLU A 410 68.00 91.59 74.62
N SER A 411 67.32 90.61 74.03
CA SER A 411 67.58 89.16 74.18
C SER A 411 67.47 88.56 75.59
N GLU A 412 66.24 88.27 76.02
CA GLU A 412 65.95 86.98 76.71
C GLU A 412 64.47 86.52 76.61
N GLN A 413 63.69 87.03 75.65
CA GLN A 413 62.30 86.59 75.41
C GLN A 413 62.14 85.39 74.45
N LEU A 414 63.22 84.73 74.04
CA LEU A 414 63.18 83.49 73.27
C LEU A 414 64.30 82.54 73.69
N ALA A 415 63.95 81.28 73.94
CA ALA A 415 64.80 80.18 74.44
C ALA A 415 65.31 80.39 75.89
N ARG A 416 65.14 79.45 76.84
CA ARG A 416 64.77 78.02 76.79
C ARG A 416 64.23 77.55 78.16
N LEU A 417 63.68 76.32 78.20
CA LEU A 417 63.15 75.59 79.39
C LEU A 417 61.83 76.16 79.94
N ALA A 418 60.64 75.65 79.59
CA ALA A 418 60.24 74.47 78.80
C ALA A 418 60.47 73.07 79.40
N GLN A 419 61.00 72.98 80.63
CA GLN A 419 60.82 71.85 81.56
C GLN A 419 60.49 72.52 82.90
N GLU A 420 59.46 72.09 83.64
CA GLU A 420 59.33 70.74 84.19
C GLU A 420 57.85 70.35 84.47
N ASN A 421 57.60 69.08 84.85
CA ASN A 421 56.38 68.58 85.53
C ASN A 421 55.15 68.11 84.71
N VAL A 422 55.41 67.34 83.65
CA VAL A 422 54.92 65.97 83.29
C VAL A 422 53.66 65.31 83.95
N VAL A 423 53.19 65.69 85.15
CA VAL A 423 52.45 64.77 86.05
C VAL A 423 50.97 64.50 85.70
N ILE A 424 50.31 65.30 84.86
CA ILE A 424 48.82 65.25 84.69
C ILE A 424 48.35 64.55 83.39
N ALA A 425 49.27 64.14 82.50
CA ALA A 425 48.90 63.61 81.17
C ALA A 425 48.50 62.12 81.10
N ILE A 426 48.82 61.30 82.12
CA ILE A 426 48.75 59.83 82.03
C ILE A 426 47.42 59.25 82.56
N ALA A 427 46.67 59.98 83.40
CA ALA A 427 45.48 59.45 84.07
C ALA A 427 44.24 59.33 83.16
N ASN A 428 44.04 60.26 82.22
CA ASN A 428 42.78 60.33 81.45
C ASN A 428 42.76 59.37 80.25
N LYS A 429 43.92 59.13 79.60
CA LYS A 429 44.03 58.31 78.39
C LYS A 429 43.84 56.79 78.61
N ARG A 430 43.58 56.36 79.85
CA ARG A 430 43.42 54.95 80.25
C ARG A 430 41.97 54.56 80.57
N LYS A 431 41.03 55.52 80.63
CA LYS A 431 39.58 55.22 80.77
C LYS A 431 38.88 55.08 79.41
N GLU A 432 39.21 55.96 78.46
CA GLU A 432 38.61 55.96 77.11
C GLU A 432 38.85 54.64 76.34
N SER A 433 39.99 53.98 76.55
CA SER A 433 40.29 52.69 75.89
C SER A 433 39.39 51.55 76.36
N PHE A 434 39.11 51.44 77.67
CA PHE A 434 38.25 50.37 78.20
C PHE A 434 36.77 50.58 77.88
N GLU A 435 36.31 51.82 77.77
CA GLU A 435 34.94 52.11 77.33
C GLU A 435 34.74 51.80 75.84
N ALA A 436 35.74 52.05 75.00
CA ALA A 436 35.72 51.68 73.57
C ALA A 436 35.74 50.16 73.33
N GLU A 437 36.55 49.41 74.08
CA GLU A 437 36.60 47.94 74.00
C GLU A 437 35.32 47.28 74.52
N ALA A 438 34.77 47.78 75.64
CA ALA A 438 33.50 47.28 76.18
C ALA A 438 32.29 47.56 75.26
N GLN A 439 32.32 48.64 74.48
CA GLN A 439 31.29 48.90 73.46
C GLN A 439 31.47 48.01 72.22
N ARG A 440 32.70 47.76 71.76
CA ARG A 440 32.96 46.84 70.64
C ARG A 440 32.54 45.41 70.97
N ALA A 441 32.93 44.89 72.14
CA ALA A 441 32.53 43.55 72.58
C ALA A 441 31.00 43.38 72.69
N LYS A 442 30.27 44.43 73.13
CA LYS A 442 28.80 44.42 73.16
C LYS A 442 28.18 44.50 71.76
N ALA A 443 28.77 45.29 70.86
CA ALA A 443 28.32 45.37 69.47
C ALA A 443 28.52 44.02 68.75
N GLU A 444 29.70 43.42 68.85
CA GLU A 444 30.04 42.12 68.26
C GLU A 444 29.15 41.00 68.82
N ALA A 445 28.91 40.96 70.13
CA ALA A 445 27.97 40.01 70.74
C ALA A 445 26.52 40.21 70.24
N SER A 446 26.07 41.46 70.06
CA SER A 446 24.74 41.74 69.51
C SER A 446 24.61 41.35 68.03
N VAL A 447 25.68 41.50 67.24
CA VAL A 447 25.71 41.07 65.83
C VAL A 447 25.71 39.55 65.73
N MET A 448 26.53 38.84 66.53
CA MET A 448 26.49 37.37 66.57
C MET A 448 25.09 36.86 66.94
N THR A 449 24.50 37.39 68.01
CA THR A 449 23.14 37.01 68.45
C THR A 449 22.11 37.29 67.35
N ALA A 450 22.19 38.43 66.66
CA ALA A 450 21.31 38.75 65.54
C ALA A 450 21.49 37.78 64.35
N THR A 451 22.73 37.42 64.00
CA THR A 451 23.00 36.47 62.91
C THR A 451 22.55 35.04 63.23
N GLU A 452 22.68 34.59 64.48
CA GLU A 452 22.20 33.27 64.91
C GLU A 452 20.67 33.21 64.92
N VAL A 453 19.99 34.28 65.37
CA VAL A 453 18.53 34.41 65.26
C VAL A 453 18.08 34.41 63.80
N GLU A 454 18.73 35.18 62.92
CA GLU A 454 18.36 35.24 61.50
C GLU A 454 18.60 33.89 60.79
N VAL A 455 19.68 33.18 61.11
CA VAL A 455 19.93 31.83 60.57
C VAL A 455 18.88 30.83 61.08
N ALA A 456 18.50 30.89 62.35
CA ALA A 456 17.46 30.04 62.92
C ALA A 456 16.06 30.34 62.34
N GLU A 457 15.72 31.62 62.11
CA GLU A 457 14.47 32.00 61.46
C GLU A 457 14.44 31.61 59.98
N ARG A 458 15.54 31.79 59.25
CA ARG A 458 15.68 31.35 57.86
C ARG A 458 15.57 29.82 57.75
N GLN A 459 16.13 29.06 58.70
CA GLN A 459 15.93 27.61 58.78
C GLN A 459 14.48 27.21 59.08
N ARG A 460 13.78 27.91 60.00
CA ARG A 460 12.34 27.68 60.26
C ARG A 460 11.46 28.00 59.05
N GLN A 461 11.76 29.07 58.33
CA GLN A 461 11.06 29.42 57.09
C GLN A 461 11.31 28.37 56.00
N LEU A 462 12.56 27.95 55.79
CA LEU A 462 12.88 26.87 54.84
C LEU A 462 12.20 25.54 55.20
N ALA A 463 12.15 25.18 56.50
CA ALA A 463 11.43 23.99 56.95
C ALA A 463 9.91 24.10 56.71
N THR A 464 9.31 25.28 56.92
CA THR A 464 7.89 25.53 56.65
C THR A 464 7.59 25.47 55.14
N ILE A 465 8.44 26.08 54.31
CA ILE A 465 8.32 26.05 52.84
C ILE A 465 8.51 24.62 52.30
N ALA A 466 9.46 23.85 52.85
CA ALA A 466 9.65 22.45 52.47
C ALA A 466 8.44 21.59 52.88
N ALA A 467 7.88 21.81 54.07
CA ALA A 467 6.64 21.14 54.50
C ALA A 467 5.43 21.51 53.64
N GLN A 468 5.30 22.78 53.23
CA GLN A 468 4.26 23.24 52.32
C GLN A 468 4.40 22.62 50.93
N LYS A 469 5.59 22.63 50.33
CA LYS A 469 5.85 21.98 49.03
C LYS A 469 5.53 20.49 49.07
N ALA A 470 6.00 19.76 50.09
CA ALA A 470 5.71 18.34 50.26
C ALA A 470 4.21 18.05 50.49
N ALA A 471 3.47 18.98 51.10
CA ALA A 471 2.01 18.88 51.23
C ALA A 471 1.28 19.16 49.90
N GLU A 472 1.74 20.14 49.12
CA GLU A 472 1.19 20.44 47.79
C GLU A 472 1.46 19.33 46.79
N GLU A 473 2.68 18.77 46.75
CA GLU A 473 3.03 17.62 45.91
C GLU A 473 2.13 16.42 46.20
N LYS A 474 1.90 16.11 47.48
CA LYS A 474 0.95 15.07 47.89
C LYS A 474 -0.47 15.38 47.43
N ARG A 475 -0.98 16.58 47.73
CA ARG A 475 -2.33 17.02 47.35
C ARG A 475 -2.55 16.97 45.82
N ILE A 476 -1.53 17.35 45.04
CA ILE A 476 -1.55 17.27 43.57
C ILE A 476 -1.51 15.81 43.12
N SER A 477 -0.66 14.97 43.72
CA SER A 477 -0.62 13.53 43.37
C SER A 477 -1.95 12.81 43.66
N GLU A 478 -2.58 13.11 44.79
CA GLU A 478 -3.88 12.57 45.19
C GLU A 478 -5.00 13.09 44.28
N GLN A 479 -5.02 14.39 43.95
CA GLN A 479 -5.99 14.95 42.99
C GLN A 479 -5.81 14.34 41.60
N ASN A 480 -4.58 14.21 41.10
CA ASN A 480 -4.31 13.61 39.80
C ASN A 480 -4.76 12.13 39.75
N VAL A 481 -4.52 11.35 40.81
CA VAL A 481 -5.01 9.96 40.90
C VAL A 481 -6.54 9.90 40.88
N VAL A 482 -7.21 10.75 41.67
CA VAL A 482 -8.69 10.82 41.70
C VAL A 482 -9.25 11.27 40.35
N GLU A 483 -8.64 12.27 39.70
CA GLU A 483 -9.07 12.76 38.38
C GLU A 483 -8.87 11.69 37.29
N ILE A 484 -7.73 11.00 37.28
CA ILE A 484 -7.46 9.89 36.36
C ILE A 484 -8.47 8.74 36.58
N ASP A 485 -8.81 8.39 37.82
CA ASP A 485 -9.79 7.34 38.09
C ASP A 485 -11.22 7.75 37.75
N VAL A 486 -11.61 9.00 38.01
CA VAL A 486 -12.90 9.56 37.56
C VAL A 486 -12.96 9.59 36.03
N PHE A 487 -11.88 9.98 35.35
CA PHE A 487 -11.79 9.98 33.89
C PHE A 487 -11.87 8.57 33.30
N ARG A 488 -11.14 7.60 33.87
CA ARG A 488 -11.20 6.18 33.48
C ARG A 488 -12.61 5.61 33.63
N ARG A 489 -13.25 5.82 34.79
CA ARG A 489 -14.62 5.36 35.04
C ARG A 489 -15.62 6.04 34.12
N ARG A 490 -15.49 7.35 33.89
CA ARG A 490 -16.33 8.11 32.94
C ARG A 490 -16.18 7.58 31.52
N ARG A 491 -14.95 7.32 31.06
CA ARG A 491 -14.70 6.82 29.71
C ARG A 491 -15.14 5.36 29.53
N GLN A 492 -14.98 4.52 30.55
CA GLN A 492 -15.55 3.16 30.56
C GLN A 492 -17.08 3.20 30.50
N ALA A 493 -17.74 4.07 31.26
CA ALA A 493 -19.19 4.23 31.23
C ALA A 493 -19.70 4.81 29.90
N GLU A 494 -18.93 5.70 29.27
CA GLU A 494 -19.23 6.25 27.94
C GLU A 494 -19.09 5.20 26.83
N ILE A 495 -18.01 4.41 26.85
CA ILE A 495 -17.83 3.26 25.96
C ILE A 495 -18.97 2.26 26.14
N ALA A 496 -19.31 1.90 27.39
CA ALA A 496 -20.40 0.97 27.68
C ALA A 496 -21.78 1.48 27.22
N ARG A 497 -22.01 2.80 27.25
CA ARG A 497 -23.21 3.41 26.66
C ARG A 497 -23.20 3.33 25.13
N GLN A 498 -22.07 3.68 24.50
CA GLN A 498 -21.94 3.61 23.04
C GLN A 498 -22.08 2.18 22.51
N THR A 499 -21.51 1.17 23.19
CA THR A 499 -21.70 -0.24 22.80
C THR A 499 -23.15 -0.68 22.96
N ALA A 500 -23.81 -0.33 24.08
CA ALA A 500 -25.21 -0.68 24.29
C ALA A 500 -26.16 0.03 23.30
N GLU A 501 -25.85 1.26 22.89
CA GLU A 501 -26.63 2.00 21.89
C GLU A 501 -26.45 1.43 20.48
N LEU A 502 -25.21 1.08 20.09
CA LEU A 502 -24.93 0.37 18.84
C LEU A 502 -25.55 -1.04 18.78
N GLU A 503 -25.54 -1.77 19.90
CA GLU A 503 -26.23 -3.07 20.02
C GLU A 503 -27.75 -2.90 19.89
N ALA A 504 -28.34 -1.89 20.52
CA ALA A 504 -29.77 -1.59 20.40
C ALA A 504 -30.17 -1.15 18.98
N GLU A 505 -29.33 -0.37 18.30
CA GLU A 505 -29.53 0.03 16.90
C GLU A 505 -29.39 -1.18 15.95
N ALA A 506 -28.39 -2.04 16.16
CA ALA A 506 -28.24 -3.28 15.41
C ALA A 506 -29.46 -4.21 15.59
N ILE A 507 -29.99 -4.34 16.80
CA ILE A 507 -31.21 -5.14 17.07
C ILE A 507 -32.44 -4.53 16.39
N ARG A 508 -32.58 -3.19 16.38
CA ARG A 508 -33.68 -2.51 15.66
C ARG A 508 -33.61 -2.74 14.15
N THR A 509 -32.45 -2.49 13.53
CA THR A 509 -32.28 -2.71 12.08
C THR A 509 -32.49 -4.16 11.67
N LEU A 510 -32.09 -5.13 12.51
CA LEU A 510 -32.36 -6.55 12.30
C LEU A 510 -33.87 -6.88 12.44
N ALA A 511 -34.55 -6.29 13.43
CA ALA A 511 -36.00 -6.46 13.60
C ALA A 511 -36.80 -5.87 12.42
N ASP A 512 -36.41 -4.69 11.93
CA ASP A 512 -37.01 -4.06 10.75
C ASP A 512 -36.74 -4.89 9.47
N ALA A 513 -35.51 -5.35 9.25
CA ALA A 513 -35.18 -6.22 8.12
C ALA A 513 -35.94 -7.57 8.16
N ASN A 514 -36.14 -8.15 9.35
CA ASN A 514 -36.96 -9.35 9.52
C ASN A 514 -38.44 -9.09 9.22
N ARG A 515 -38.96 -7.92 9.62
CA ARG A 515 -40.34 -7.50 9.33
C ARG A 515 -40.54 -7.32 7.83
N ASP A 516 -39.65 -6.60 7.16
CA ASP A 516 -39.75 -6.34 5.71
C ASP A 516 -39.62 -7.64 4.91
N ARG A 517 -38.73 -8.55 5.34
CA ARG A 517 -38.65 -9.91 4.78
C ARG A 517 -39.96 -10.67 4.95
N ALA A 518 -40.55 -10.67 6.15
CA ALA A 518 -41.81 -11.37 6.41
C ALA A 518 -42.98 -10.80 5.59
N LEU A 519 -43.00 -9.48 5.33
CA LEU A 519 -43.97 -8.85 4.43
C LEU A 519 -43.75 -9.30 2.97
N ALA A 520 -42.51 -9.25 2.47
CA ALA A 520 -42.19 -9.70 1.11
C ALA A 520 -42.47 -11.20 0.89
N ASP A 521 -42.17 -12.05 1.88
CA ASP A 521 -42.50 -13.49 1.83
C ASP A 521 -44.03 -13.69 1.82
N ALA A 522 -44.82 -12.90 2.56
CA ALA A 522 -46.27 -12.96 2.56
C ALA A 522 -46.89 -12.48 1.22
N GLU A 523 -46.39 -11.37 0.65
CA GLU A 523 -46.78 -10.88 -0.67
C GLU A 523 -46.46 -11.90 -1.77
N GLY A 524 -45.28 -12.52 -1.71
CA GLY A 524 -44.88 -13.60 -2.61
C GLY A 524 -45.79 -14.84 -2.52
N MET A 525 -46.22 -15.22 -1.31
CA MET A 525 -47.20 -16.29 -1.13
C MET A 525 -48.58 -15.92 -1.69
N LEU A 526 -49.06 -14.69 -1.48
CA LEU A 526 -50.32 -14.22 -2.04
C LEU A 526 -50.31 -14.25 -3.57
N ALA A 527 -49.24 -13.73 -4.20
CA ALA A 527 -49.09 -13.77 -5.66
C ALA A 527 -49.04 -15.21 -6.22
N GLN A 528 -48.39 -16.14 -5.51
CA GLN A 528 -48.41 -17.56 -5.90
C GLN A 528 -49.78 -18.21 -5.74
N ILE A 529 -50.53 -17.87 -4.69
CA ILE A 529 -51.90 -18.37 -4.50
C ILE A 529 -52.82 -17.81 -5.58
N GLU A 530 -52.70 -16.53 -5.92
CA GLU A 530 -53.45 -15.92 -7.01
C GLU A 530 -53.16 -16.59 -8.35
N ALA A 531 -51.89 -16.76 -8.72
CA ALA A 531 -51.48 -17.44 -9.95
C ALA A 531 -51.97 -18.91 -9.99
N LYS A 532 -51.91 -19.64 -8.87
CA LYS A 532 -52.47 -20.99 -8.75
C LYS A 532 -53.98 -21.01 -8.91
N ASN A 533 -54.70 -20.04 -8.35
CA ASN A 533 -56.14 -19.92 -8.49
C ASN A 533 -56.52 -19.60 -9.94
N GLN A 534 -55.80 -18.71 -10.63
CA GLN A 534 -56.00 -18.43 -12.06
C GLN A 534 -55.78 -19.68 -12.92
N LEU A 535 -54.68 -20.42 -12.72
CA LEU A 535 -54.40 -21.67 -13.44
C LEU A 535 -55.42 -22.76 -13.13
N THR A 536 -55.83 -22.92 -11.87
CA THR A 536 -56.81 -23.92 -11.45
C THR A 536 -58.18 -23.60 -12.03
N ASN A 537 -58.62 -22.34 -11.99
CA ASN A 537 -59.89 -21.93 -12.58
C ASN A 537 -59.90 -22.13 -14.10
N ALA A 538 -58.83 -21.73 -14.81
CA ALA A 538 -58.72 -21.94 -16.26
C ALA A 538 -58.71 -23.43 -16.63
N ARG A 539 -57.99 -24.26 -15.86
CA ARG A 539 -57.92 -25.71 -16.06
C ARG A 539 -59.24 -26.41 -15.75
N LEU A 540 -59.88 -26.08 -14.63
CA LEU A 540 -61.15 -26.68 -14.20
C LEU A 540 -62.28 -26.23 -15.13
N ALA A 541 -62.26 -25.00 -15.63
CA ALA A 541 -63.14 -24.56 -16.71
C ALA A 541 -62.91 -25.36 -18.01
N ALA A 542 -61.66 -25.60 -18.42
CA ALA A 542 -61.37 -26.40 -19.61
C ALA A 542 -61.77 -27.89 -19.44
N GLU A 543 -61.45 -28.50 -18.30
CA GLU A 543 -61.81 -29.90 -18.00
C GLU A 543 -63.34 -30.08 -17.89
N THR A 544 -64.06 -29.17 -17.22
CA THR A 544 -65.54 -29.20 -17.19
C THR A 544 -66.16 -28.93 -18.55
N PHE A 545 -65.58 -28.06 -19.37
CA PHE A 545 -66.05 -27.89 -20.75
C PHE A 545 -65.87 -29.18 -21.55
N ILE A 546 -64.69 -29.82 -21.49
CA ILE A 546 -64.40 -31.05 -22.24
C ILE A 546 -65.29 -32.23 -21.79
N THR A 547 -65.62 -32.34 -20.50
CA THR A 547 -66.47 -33.45 -20.00
C THR A 547 -67.96 -33.21 -20.20
N VAL A 548 -68.44 -31.97 -20.08
CA VAL A 548 -69.88 -31.65 -20.22
C VAL A 548 -70.27 -31.38 -21.66
N TRP A 549 -69.35 -30.92 -22.53
CA TRP A 549 -69.66 -30.62 -23.93
C TRP A 549 -70.24 -31.79 -24.74
N PRO A 550 -69.80 -33.06 -24.58
CA PRO A 550 -70.42 -34.19 -25.27
C PRO A 550 -71.88 -34.43 -24.87
N GLU A 551 -72.19 -34.46 -23.57
CA GLU A 551 -73.57 -34.62 -23.08
C GLU A 551 -74.45 -33.43 -23.45
N LEU A 552 -73.89 -32.22 -23.37
CA LEU A 552 -74.61 -30.99 -23.74
C LEU A 552 -74.84 -30.89 -25.25
N ALA A 553 -73.92 -31.39 -26.09
CA ALA A 553 -74.07 -31.40 -27.54
C ALA A 553 -75.16 -32.37 -28.00
N GLU A 554 -75.29 -33.55 -27.38
CA GLU A 554 -76.42 -34.47 -27.66
C GLU A 554 -77.77 -33.90 -27.19
N LYS A 555 -77.79 -33.13 -26.09
CA LYS A 555 -79.01 -32.52 -25.54
C LYS A 555 -79.34 -31.12 -26.10
N LEU A 556 -78.43 -30.52 -26.87
CA LEU A 556 -78.61 -29.19 -27.46
C LEU A 556 -79.89 -29.06 -28.32
N PRO A 557 -80.28 -30.04 -29.15
CA PRO A 557 -81.52 -29.96 -29.94
C PRO A 557 -82.79 -29.98 -29.06
N GLU A 558 -82.84 -30.83 -28.03
CA GLU A 558 -83.97 -30.89 -27.09
C GLU A 558 -84.06 -29.61 -26.23
N LEU A 559 -82.92 -29.05 -25.83
CA LEU A 559 -82.87 -27.81 -25.06
C LEU A 559 -83.26 -26.59 -25.91
N LEU A 560 -82.83 -26.51 -27.17
CA LEU A 560 -83.28 -25.47 -28.10
C LEU A 560 -84.79 -25.54 -28.37
N GLN A 561 -85.37 -26.75 -28.36
CA GLN A 561 -86.82 -26.93 -28.54
C GLN A 561 -87.63 -26.65 -27.26
N SER A 562 -87.04 -26.80 -26.06
CA SER A 562 -87.67 -26.44 -24.78
C SER A 562 -87.44 -24.98 -24.35
N LEU A 563 -86.43 -24.28 -24.91
CA LEU A 563 -86.22 -22.83 -24.73
C LEU A 563 -86.93 -21.96 -25.79
N ALA A 564 -87.63 -22.55 -26.75
CA ALA A 564 -88.62 -21.81 -27.53
C ALA A 564 -89.72 -21.28 -26.58
N PRO A 565 -90.04 -19.97 -26.59
CA PRO A 565 -90.83 -19.37 -25.53
C PRO A 565 -92.28 -19.87 -25.54
N GLN A 566 -92.63 -20.74 -24.59
CA GLN A 566 -94.02 -20.94 -24.21
C GLN A 566 -94.47 -19.74 -23.37
N PRO A 567 -95.56 -19.04 -23.74
CA PRO A 567 -96.01 -17.88 -23.00
C PRO A 567 -96.72 -18.27 -21.70
N GLY A 568 -96.06 -17.98 -20.58
CA GLY A 568 -96.71 -17.73 -19.29
C GLY A 568 -97.03 -18.94 -18.42
N ILE A 569 -96.28 -19.06 -17.32
CA ILE A 569 -96.86 -19.22 -15.97
C ILE A 569 -95.88 -18.63 -14.95
N ILE A 570 -96.36 -17.65 -14.16
CA ILE A 570 -95.62 -17.10 -13.03
C ILE A 570 -95.85 -18.05 -11.84
N GLY A 571 -94.77 -18.59 -11.27
CA GLY A 571 -94.80 -19.45 -10.08
C GLY A 571 -94.25 -18.72 -8.85
N ASP A 572 -95.00 -18.74 -7.75
CA ASP A 572 -94.68 -18.05 -6.49
C ASP A 572 -93.30 -18.40 -5.90
N ALA A 573 -92.50 -17.37 -5.59
CA ALA A 573 -91.32 -17.50 -4.74
C ALA A 573 -91.70 -17.34 -3.25
N ARG A 574 -91.86 -18.45 -2.53
CA ARG A 574 -92.05 -18.42 -1.07
C ARG A 574 -90.72 -18.20 -0.34
N ILE A 575 -90.60 -17.08 0.34
CA ILE A 575 -89.43 -16.72 1.16
C ILE A 575 -89.53 -17.44 2.52
N TYR A 576 -88.55 -18.28 2.84
CA TYR A 576 -88.33 -18.80 4.20
C TYR A 576 -87.14 -18.07 4.84
N ALA A 577 -87.43 -17.25 5.85
CA ALA A 577 -86.41 -16.63 6.70
C ALA A 577 -86.21 -17.47 7.96
N PHE A 578 -84.98 -17.93 8.22
CA PHE A 578 -84.62 -18.60 9.47
C PHE A 578 -84.14 -17.58 10.52
N PRO A 579 -84.74 -17.55 11.73
CA PRO A 579 -84.33 -16.61 12.77
C PRO A 579 -83.35 -17.23 13.79
N GLY A 580 -82.24 -16.52 14.06
CA GLY A 580 -81.75 -16.35 15.43
C GLY A 580 -80.34 -16.82 15.81
N SER A 581 -79.93 -16.33 17.00
CA SER A 581 -78.71 -16.64 17.78
C SER A 581 -77.39 -16.03 17.24
N ASN A 582 -77.02 -14.76 17.53
CA ASN A 582 -76.72 -14.11 18.82
C ASN A 582 -75.46 -14.65 19.54
N GLY A 583 -74.45 -13.80 19.76
CA GLY A 583 -73.14 -14.22 20.28
C GLY A 583 -72.07 -13.14 20.55
N ASN A 584 -72.47 -11.96 21.06
CA ASN A 584 -71.68 -11.01 21.89
C ASN A 584 -70.17 -10.71 21.56
N GLY A 585 -69.80 -9.44 21.27
CA GLY A 585 -68.37 -9.06 21.31
C GLY A 585 -67.87 -7.72 20.74
N SER A 586 -68.39 -6.58 21.20
CA SER A 586 -67.63 -5.29 21.30
C SER A 586 -66.90 -4.67 20.08
N ASN A 587 -67.50 -3.55 19.60
CA ASN A 587 -66.84 -2.30 19.13
C ASN A 587 -66.24 -2.24 17.70
N GLY A 588 -66.48 -1.13 16.97
CA GLY A 588 -65.48 -0.71 15.96
C GLY A 588 -65.83 -0.10 14.60
N SER A 589 -67.04 0.43 14.35
CA SER A 589 -67.33 1.41 13.27
C SER A 589 -67.47 0.97 11.79
N ASN A 590 -68.22 1.81 11.07
CA ASN A 590 -68.46 1.93 9.63
C ASN A 590 -69.18 0.79 8.90
N GLY A 591 -70.40 1.07 8.44
CA GLY A 591 -71.21 0.13 7.66
C GLY A 591 -71.65 0.67 6.31
N SER A 592 -71.76 -0.22 5.34
CA SER A 592 -72.74 -0.19 4.24
C SER A 592 -72.78 -1.58 3.57
N ASN A 593 -73.81 -1.84 2.75
CA ASN A 593 -73.95 -3.01 1.87
C ASN A 593 -74.31 -4.41 2.42
N GLY A 594 -74.78 -4.56 3.67
CA GLY A 594 -75.37 -5.83 4.15
C GLY A 594 -76.66 -6.31 3.44
N SER A 595 -77.22 -5.52 2.50
CA SER A 595 -78.50 -5.82 1.80
C SER A 595 -78.32 -6.24 0.33
N GLN A 596 -77.20 -5.89 -0.30
CA GLN A 596 -76.94 -6.27 -1.69
C GLN A 596 -76.42 -7.70 -1.82
N ASP A 597 -75.71 -8.21 -0.82
CA ASP A 597 -75.06 -9.53 -0.92
C ASP A 597 -76.03 -10.70 -0.76
N VAL A 598 -77.09 -10.61 0.05
CA VAL A 598 -78.11 -11.68 0.09
C VAL A 598 -78.86 -11.79 -1.24
N SER A 599 -79.12 -10.64 -1.88
CA SER A 599 -79.74 -10.56 -3.22
C SER A 599 -78.81 -11.11 -4.31
N LYS A 600 -77.50 -10.79 -4.25
CA LYS A 600 -76.49 -11.34 -5.16
C LYS A 600 -76.26 -12.84 -4.94
N ILE A 601 -76.24 -13.32 -3.70
CA ILE A 601 -76.04 -14.74 -3.39
C ILE A 601 -77.21 -15.55 -3.95
N LEU A 602 -78.46 -15.13 -3.75
CA LEU A 602 -79.63 -15.78 -4.34
C LEU A 602 -79.66 -15.74 -5.88
N LEU A 603 -79.22 -14.65 -6.54
CA LEU A 603 -79.10 -14.64 -8.00
C LEU A 603 -77.88 -15.43 -8.52
N SER A 604 -76.82 -15.58 -7.72
CA SER A 604 -75.61 -16.33 -8.09
C SER A 604 -75.81 -17.84 -8.17
N THR A 605 -76.86 -18.38 -7.52
CA THR A 605 -77.21 -19.81 -7.63
C THR A 605 -77.92 -20.16 -8.93
N SER A 606 -78.26 -19.17 -9.77
CA SER A 606 -78.91 -19.38 -11.06
C SER A 606 -77.92 -19.17 -12.21
N GLY A 607 -77.62 -20.25 -12.96
CA GLY A 607 -76.61 -20.26 -14.02
C GLY A 607 -76.88 -19.27 -15.18
N LEU A 608 -78.09 -18.71 -15.27
CA LEU A 608 -78.45 -17.66 -16.21
C LEU A 608 -77.73 -16.33 -15.96
N SER A 609 -77.35 -15.99 -14.72
CA SER A 609 -76.60 -14.75 -14.45
C SER A 609 -75.14 -14.83 -14.94
N VAL A 610 -74.53 -16.02 -14.85
CA VAL A 610 -73.20 -16.31 -15.41
C VAL A 610 -73.22 -16.25 -16.94
N ILE A 611 -74.26 -16.78 -17.57
CA ILE A 611 -74.42 -16.73 -19.03
C ILE A 611 -74.63 -15.29 -19.52
N ASN A 612 -75.49 -14.49 -18.86
CA ASN A 612 -75.69 -13.09 -19.25
C ASN A 612 -74.44 -12.23 -19.04
N THR A 613 -73.70 -12.40 -17.93
CA THR A 613 -72.46 -11.63 -17.71
C THR A 613 -71.36 -12.00 -18.70
N LEU A 614 -71.21 -13.28 -19.07
CA LEU A 614 -70.30 -13.71 -20.14
C LEU A 614 -70.70 -13.18 -21.52
N LEU A 615 -71.99 -12.93 -21.76
CA LEU A 615 -72.52 -12.38 -23.01
C LEU A 615 -72.40 -10.84 -23.06
N GLU A 616 -72.72 -10.13 -21.98
CA GLU A 616 -72.64 -8.67 -21.87
C GLU A 616 -71.20 -8.14 -21.84
N GLU A 617 -70.26 -8.83 -21.18
CA GLU A 617 -68.88 -8.35 -21.10
C GLU A 617 -68.07 -8.48 -22.41
N GLY A 618 -68.61 -9.15 -23.45
CA GLY A 618 -67.95 -9.32 -24.74
C GLY A 618 -66.65 -10.13 -24.74
N LYS A 619 -66.23 -10.65 -23.57
CA LYS A 619 -64.95 -11.36 -23.35
C LYS A 619 -64.83 -12.68 -24.11
N LEU A 620 -65.95 -13.28 -24.53
CA LEU A 620 -65.95 -14.39 -25.49
C LEU A 620 -65.28 -13.99 -26.83
N GLY A 621 -65.48 -12.76 -27.31
CA GLY A 621 -64.87 -12.27 -28.54
C GLY A 621 -63.36 -12.00 -28.44
N SER A 622 -62.87 -11.60 -27.27
CA SER A 622 -61.43 -11.43 -27.03
C SER A 622 -60.74 -12.79 -26.81
N LEU A 623 -61.36 -13.70 -26.07
CA LEU A 623 -60.86 -15.07 -25.87
C LEU A 623 -60.75 -15.84 -27.20
N ILE A 624 -61.76 -15.78 -28.07
CA ILE A 624 -61.72 -16.42 -29.39
C ILE A 624 -60.60 -15.83 -30.26
N ASN A 625 -60.37 -14.52 -30.21
CA ASN A 625 -59.25 -13.89 -30.94
C ASN A 625 -57.88 -14.25 -30.35
N GLN A 626 -57.73 -14.32 -29.03
CA GLN A 626 -56.46 -14.72 -28.39
C GLN A 626 -56.13 -16.20 -28.65
N VAL A 627 -57.10 -17.10 -28.56
CA VAL A 627 -56.93 -18.52 -28.92
C VAL A 627 -56.63 -18.67 -30.42
N GLY A 628 -57.31 -17.89 -31.27
CA GLY A 628 -57.02 -17.81 -32.71
C GLY A 628 -55.60 -17.33 -33.02
N GLN A 629 -55.06 -16.37 -32.27
CA GLN A 629 -53.67 -15.92 -32.42
C GLN A 629 -52.66 -16.94 -31.90
N ALA A 630 -52.93 -17.61 -30.76
CA ALA A 630 -52.06 -18.65 -30.21
C ALA A 630 -51.89 -19.82 -31.19
N MET A 631 -53.01 -20.37 -31.69
CA MET A 631 -53.04 -21.44 -32.70
C MET A 631 -52.35 -21.06 -34.02
N ARG A 632 -52.29 -19.77 -34.36
CA ARG A 632 -51.63 -19.27 -35.58
C ARG A 632 -50.14 -19.03 -35.39
N ARG A 633 -49.68 -18.85 -34.15
CA ARG A 633 -48.28 -18.65 -33.78
C ARG A 633 -47.52 -19.97 -33.68
N GLU A 634 -48.15 -21.00 -33.10
CA GLU A 634 -47.61 -22.36 -33.02
C GLU A 634 -47.38 -23.02 -34.41
N LYS A 635 -48.05 -22.52 -35.45
CA LYS A 635 -47.93 -23.03 -36.83
C LYS A 635 -46.97 -22.24 -37.73
N GLY A 636 -46.17 -21.33 -37.17
CA GLY A 636 -45.33 -20.38 -37.93
C GLY A 636 -43.83 -20.41 -37.65
N GLU A 637 -43.37 -20.98 -36.53
CA GLU A 637 -41.96 -20.98 -36.11
C GLU A 637 -41.24 -22.26 -36.53
N ASP A 638 -41.14 -22.49 -37.85
CA ASP A 638 -40.34 -23.58 -38.43
C ASP A 638 -39.69 -23.18 -39.79
N SER A 639 -39.14 -21.96 -39.88
CA SER A 639 -38.17 -21.59 -40.93
C SER A 639 -37.47 -20.24 -40.68
N SER A 640 -36.14 -20.19 -40.85
CA SER A 640 -35.23 -19.02 -40.75
C SER A 640 -35.13 -18.34 -39.36
N GLY A 641 -33.99 -17.78 -38.95
CA GLY A 641 -32.67 -17.70 -39.60
C GLY A 641 -31.95 -16.38 -39.27
N SER A 642 -30.97 -16.44 -38.36
CA SER A 642 -29.82 -15.50 -38.17
C SER A 642 -29.82 -14.15 -38.93
N SER A 643 -29.93 -13.02 -38.20
CA SER A 643 -28.93 -11.92 -38.24
C SER A 643 -29.16 -10.82 -37.17
N ASP A 644 -28.11 -10.03 -36.93
CA ASP A 644 -28.08 -8.63 -36.43
C ASP A 644 -28.20 -8.27 -34.93
N SER A 645 -27.02 -8.27 -34.30
CA SER A 645 -26.41 -7.16 -33.53
C SER A 645 -27.12 -6.52 -32.32
N LYS A 646 -26.45 -6.58 -31.16
CA LYS A 646 -25.64 -5.45 -30.65
C LYS A 646 -24.65 -5.87 -29.57
#